data_AF-R6XPF4-F1
#
_entry.id   AF-R6XPF4-F1
#
_cell.length_a   1.000
_cell.length_b   1.000
_cell.length_c   1.000
_cell.angle_alpha   90.00
_cell.angle_beta   90.00
_cell.angle_gamma   90.00
#
_symmetry.space_group_name_H-M   'P 1'
#
loop_
_entity.id
_entity.type
_entity.pdbx_description
1 polymer ?
#
loop_
_entity_poly.entity_id
_entity_poly.type
_entity_poly.pdbx_seq_one_letter_code
_entity_poly.pdbx_strand_id
1 'polypeptide(L)'
;MNIKNKLKEAGILIGVFIVAVLVFSYFTNKGNDNMTADIGTATFPKIGFDCGGYGINAVPGYAQSMDIPTIRDTITPVLSGKLNVEINAYENAISSMEYKVYSLDGTEALLEKKIKKPGKTEMLDLNKSGLLDEERVLEIILNYNKEKTVHFYTRIADAEKADIQQCLDYVTTFHNGALNKEEGVGVGKAIEPNEDGDNSTFAHVTIHSNYDQVSYGELEPKLEGGERWEIKEMNDTSSSIQAEFIVRCKGEENEDDLYKVREFFRVRYDSYAKRGYLLDYDRTMEQIFDPTKKVLSEKGVLLGISEYDVPYLNDKDGSIVSFVQADDLWSYNKETDEVSLVFSFAASENTDERNLTNQHEIQLLEADGNGNVTFAVYGYMNRGEHEGQVGVAVYYYNVEQSSVEEKVFIPTDTSWGNAIHELGKLVYYSVDREMLYVLAGDTFYETNVEKEKTKELVTGLTEDHYVVSSDGRFLAYQSKSGENGANELTIMNLSSGKTRTVTGKEGENIYPLGFVKNDFVYGTSRIEDAGQTAAGEDASPMYKVEIQNSKGKTVKTYEQKEIYILGAKMEKNRVILERAVRDGSIYTATAEEYISNNEEQKESNIYLDSYVTELKKKQMRLTYEDGISDKEPKVLKPKQVMFENPTTITFDYDKKEKQYYVYGYGKLQGSYEIAGDAIQKADSYGGVVVDQSQSYIWERGNRDLNYTIDHSEDMAAQIKAKLDSGVSPMEALKEYNSGASLNLTGCTAEQLAYIINQGKPVIGMKEAGKPIILVGYTDENVIYVDAASGERKTSTFEEMDALTAGTGHTYIG
;
A
#
# COMPACT_ATOMS: atom_id res chain seq x y z
N MET A 1 83.97 -4.29 -16.14
CA MET A 1 82.53 -4.35 -16.46
C MET A 1 81.98 -2.92 -16.43
N ASN A 2 81.43 -2.44 -17.55
CA ASN A 2 81.36 -1.01 -17.84
C ASN A 2 80.13 -0.36 -17.19
N ILE A 3 80.34 0.55 -16.23
CA ILE A 3 79.28 1.26 -15.47
C ILE A 3 78.30 1.98 -16.41
N LYS A 4 78.78 2.43 -17.58
CA LYS A 4 77.95 3.01 -18.64
C LYS A 4 76.89 2.05 -19.19
N ASN A 5 77.17 0.75 -19.27
CA ASN A 5 76.19 -0.22 -19.76
C ASN A 5 75.11 -0.49 -18.72
N LYS A 6 75.47 -0.56 -17.43
CA LYS A 6 74.49 -0.70 -16.34
C LYS A 6 73.55 0.50 -16.21
N LEU A 7 74.06 1.72 -16.41
CA LEU A 7 73.22 2.93 -16.43
C LEU A 7 72.27 2.96 -17.64
N LYS A 8 72.70 2.43 -18.78
CA LYS A 8 71.87 2.32 -19.99
C LYS A 8 70.77 1.27 -19.81
N GLU A 9 71.13 0.11 -19.25
CA GLU A 9 70.18 -0.96 -18.91
C GLU A 9 69.17 -0.50 -17.85
N ALA A 10 69.61 0.21 -16.81
CA ALA A 10 68.72 0.77 -15.80
C ALA A 10 67.76 1.82 -16.38
N GLY A 11 68.25 2.70 -17.28
CA GLY A 11 67.40 3.67 -17.97
C GLY A 11 66.37 3.01 -18.90
N ILE A 12 66.75 1.94 -19.60
CA ILE A 12 65.83 1.16 -20.44
C ILE A 12 64.78 0.45 -19.56
N LEU A 13 65.19 -0.16 -18.45
CA LEU A 13 64.26 -0.82 -17.52
C LEU A 13 63.28 0.15 -16.88
N ILE A 14 63.72 1.35 -16.49
CA ILE A 14 62.83 2.40 -15.97
C ILE A 14 61.88 2.89 -17.06
N GLY A 15 62.36 3.06 -18.29
CA GLY A 15 61.51 3.44 -19.43
C GLY A 15 60.45 2.37 -19.74
N VAL A 16 60.84 1.09 -19.75
CA VAL A 16 59.92 -0.04 -19.94
C VAL A 16 58.94 -0.14 -18.79
N PHE A 17 59.37 0.09 -17.55
CA PHE A 17 58.49 0.10 -16.38
C PHE A 17 57.46 1.25 -16.46
N ILE A 18 57.88 2.46 -16.82
CA ILE A 18 56.96 3.61 -16.97
C ILE A 18 55.97 3.36 -18.12
N VAL A 19 56.43 2.85 -19.27
CA VAL A 19 55.55 2.52 -20.38
C VAL A 19 54.61 1.38 -20.01
N ALA A 20 55.10 0.35 -19.31
CA ALA A 20 54.27 -0.73 -18.81
C ALA A 20 53.23 -0.21 -17.81
N VAL A 21 53.58 0.68 -16.88
CA VAL A 21 52.63 1.32 -15.93
C VAL A 21 51.62 2.20 -16.65
N LEU A 22 52.02 2.95 -17.68
CA LEU A 22 51.10 3.77 -18.48
C LEU A 22 50.19 2.92 -19.35
N VAL A 23 50.69 1.82 -19.92
CA VAL A 23 49.89 0.86 -20.70
C VAL A 23 48.98 0.06 -19.78
N PHE A 24 49.46 -0.41 -18.63
CA PHE A 24 48.63 -1.05 -17.61
C PHE A 24 47.58 -0.07 -17.12
N SER A 25 47.92 1.13 -16.66
CA SER A 25 46.95 2.17 -16.29
C SER A 25 45.98 2.52 -17.42
N TYR A 26 46.40 2.54 -18.69
CA TYR A 26 45.52 2.79 -19.82
C TYR A 26 44.61 1.59 -20.16
N PHE A 27 45.03 0.35 -19.92
CA PHE A 27 44.21 -0.85 -20.11
C PHE A 27 43.33 -1.16 -18.88
N THR A 28 43.81 -0.88 -17.66
CA THR A 28 43.07 -1.03 -16.40
C THR A 28 42.08 0.12 -16.20
N ASN A 29 42.36 1.35 -16.67
CA ASN A 29 41.40 2.47 -16.65
C ASN A 29 40.51 2.53 -17.92
N LYS A 30 40.67 1.64 -18.90
CA LYS A 30 39.75 1.56 -20.06
C LYS A 30 38.65 0.51 -19.93
N GLY A 31 38.43 -0.01 -18.72
CA GLY A 31 37.38 -1.00 -18.50
C GLY A 31 36.96 -1.17 -17.05
N ASN A 32 37.24 -0.20 -16.17
CA ASN A 32 36.81 -0.26 -14.76
C ASN A 32 36.63 1.16 -14.22
N ASP A 33 35.55 1.83 -14.64
CA ASP A 33 35.19 3.20 -14.27
C ASP A 33 34.19 3.30 -13.11
N ASN A 34 33.85 2.20 -12.43
CA ASN A 34 32.86 2.27 -11.36
C ASN A 34 33.57 2.38 -10.00
N MET A 35 33.89 3.61 -9.60
CA MET A 35 34.09 3.91 -8.18
C MET A 35 32.77 3.58 -7.46
N THR A 36 32.81 2.97 -6.28
CA THR A 36 31.61 2.60 -5.52
C THR A 36 31.70 3.05 -4.06
N ALA A 37 30.59 3.45 -3.45
CA ALA A 37 30.53 3.75 -2.01
C ALA A 37 29.18 3.39 -1.38
N ASP A 38 29.06 3.66 -0.09
CA ASP A 38 27.83 3.47 0.67
C ASP A 38 26.77 4.51 0.22
N ILE A 39 25.49 4.18 0.34
CA ILE A 39 24.34 5.04 -0.03
C ILE A 39 24.34 6.37 0.72
N GLY A 40 25.04 6.45 1.85
CA GLY A 40 25.20 7.66 2.65
C GLY A 40 24.25 7.69 3.85
N THR A 41 24.60 8.49 4.87
CA THR A 41 23.83 8.60 6.12
C THR A 41 22.73 9.65 6.02
N ALA A 42 21.61 9.46 6.71
CA ALA A 42 20.58 10.49 6.86
C ALA A 42 21.16 11.80 7.43
N THR A 43 20.71 12.93 6.90
CA THR A 43 21.18 14.29 7.22
C THR A 43 20.08 15.21 7.71
N PHE A 44 18.80 14.90 7.48
CA PHE A 44 17.68 15.79 7.81
C PHE A 44 17.45 15.87 9.33
N PRO A 45 16.96 17.02 9.84
CA PRO A 45 16.37 17.08 11.17
C PRO A 45 15.04 16.29 11.21
N LYS A 46 14.61 15.90 12.40
CA LYS A 46 13.28 15.32 12.65
C LYS A 46 12.46 16.23 13.57
N ILE A 47 11.13 16.12 13.48
CA ILE A 47 10.24 16.70 14.49
C ILE A 47 9.32 15.62 15.07
N GLY A 48 8.88 15.84 16.29
CA GLY A 48 7.82 15.06 16.95
C GLY A 48 6.93 15.98 17.77
N PHE A 49 5.93 15.41 18.43
CA PHE A 49 4.98 16.15 19.24
C PHE A 49 4.85 15.51 20.63
N ASP A 50 4.43 16.31 21.60
CA ASP A 50 4.14 15.83 22.96
C ASP A 50 2.64 15.94 23.25
N CYS A 51 2.05 14.85 23.75
CA CYS A 51 0.69 14.82 24.25
C CYS A 51 0.66 14.19 25.64
N GLY A 52 0.49 15.02 26.68
CA GLY A 52 0.32 14.52 28.04
C GLY A 52 1.54 13.78 28.60
N GLY A 53 2.75 14.07 28.11
CA GLY A 53 4.00 13.40 28.49
C GLY A 53 4.40 12.23 27.56
N TYR A 54 3.58 11.91 26.56
CA TYR A 54 3.90 10.94 25.53
C TYR A 54 4.49 11.64 24.29
N GLY A 55 5.70 11.22 23.89
CA GLY A 55 6.25 11.56 22.59
C GLY A 55 5.52 10.80 21.49
N ILE A 56 4.89 11.53 20.58
CA ILE A 56 4.04 10.98 19.50
C ILE A 56 4.38 11.62 18.16
N ASN A 57 3.97 10.97 17.08
CA ASN A 57 3.99 11.49 15.70
C ASN A 57 5.37 12.04 15.30
N ALA A 58 6.40 11.19 15.37
CA ALA A 58 7.74 11.51 14.90
C ALA A 58 7.78 11.53 13.37
N VAL A 59 7.30 12.63 12.77
CA VAL A 59 7.11 12.74 11.32
C VAL A 59 8.43 12.95 10.56
N PRO A 60 8.62 12.29 9.40
CA PRO A 60 9.79 12.48 8.56
C PRO A 60 9.76 13.83 7.83
N GLY A 61 10.93 14.31 7.42
CA GLY A 61 11.09 15.56 6.71
C GLY A 61 11.10 15.38 5.20
N TYR A 62 10.32 16.17 4.47
CA TYR A 62 10.26 16.17 3.02
C TYR A 62 11.20 17.22 2.43
N ALA A 63 11.90 16.85 1.36
CA ALA A 63 12.86 17.69 0.66
C ALA A 63 12.18 18.78 -0.19
N GLN A 64 10.90 18.60 -0.49
CA GLN A 64 10.06 19.52 -1.25
C GLN A 64 8.69 19.68 -0.59
N SER A 65 7.93 20.69 -1.03
CA SER A 65 6.52 20.83 -0.64
C SER A 65 5.73 19.65 -1.21
N MET A 66 4.82 19.11 -0.41
CA MET A 66 3.97 18.00 -0.80
C MET A 66 2.56 18.47 -1.17
N ASP A 67 1.87 17.66 -1.95
CA ASP A 67 0.45 17.80 -2.26
C ASP A 67 -0.40 17.43 -1.03
N ILE A 68 -0.84 18.46 -0.31
CA ILE A 68 -1.46 18.37 1.01
C ILE A 68 -2.58 17.30 1.10
N PRO A 69 -3.55 17.21 0.17
CA PRO A 69 -4.63 16.23 0.25
C PRO A 69 -4.17 14.78 0.26
N THR A 70 -2.95 14.48 -0.17
CA THR A 70 -2.42 13.10 -0.12
C THR A 70 -1.78 12.78 1.23
N ILE A 71 -1.38 13.78 2.02
CA ILE A 71 -0.59 13.61 3.25
C ILE A 71 -1.50 13.48 4.48
N ARG A 72 -2.03 12.26 4.70
CA ARG A 72 -2.94 11.95 5.83
C ARG A 72 -2.27 11.34 7.07
N ASP A 73 -1.15 10.65 6.88
CA ASP A 73 -0.53 9.63 7.75
C ASP A 73 -0.72 9.73 9.29
N THR A 74 -0.60 10.91 9.91
CA THR A 74 -0.79 11.13 11.35
C THR A 74 -1.75 12.26 11.66
N ILE A 75 -2.45 12.17 12.80
CA ILE A 75 -3.24 13.25 13.39
C ILE A 75 -2.68 13.60 14.76
N THR A 76 -2.34 14.87 14.97
CA THR A 76 -1.75 15.36 16.22
C THR A 76 -2.83 16.06 17.07
N PRO A 77 -3.09 15.59 18.30
CA PRO A 77 -4.09 16.17 19.19
C PRO A 77 -3.73 17.60 19.60
N VAL A 78 -4.67 18.53 19.46
CA VAL A 78 -4.54 19.89 19.97
C VAL A 78 -5.35 20.02 21.25
N LEU A 79 -4.67 20.36 22.35
CA LEU A 79 -5.29 20.58 23.66
C LEU A 79 -5.20 22.07 24.02
N SER A 80 -6.34 22.65 24.37
CA SER A 80 -6.47 24.06 24.75
C SER A 80 -5.86 25.03 23.72
N GLY A 81 -6.04 24.70 22.44
CA GLY A 81 -5.53 25.47 21.30
C GLY A 81 -4.01 25.58 21.24
N LYS A 82 -3.28 24.64 21.82
CA LYS A 82 -1.81 24.63 21.88
C LYS A 82 -1.25 23.28 21.48
N LEU A 83 -0.05 23.32 20.91
CA LEU A 83 0.66 22.13 20.48
C LEU A 83 2.17 22.26 20.78
N ASN A 84 2.76 21.25 21.41
CA ASN A 84 4.20 21.20 21.67
C ASN A 84 4.90 20.44 20.53
N VAL A 85 5.88 21.08 19.91
CA VAL A 85 6.74 20.49 18.87
C VAL A 85 8.12 20.27 19.45
N GLU A 86 8.66 19.08 19.28
CA GLU A 86 10.04 18.72 19.58
C GLU A 86 10.87 18.71 18.31
N ILE A 87 12.03 19.37 18.32
CA ILE A 87 12.93 19.51 17.17
C ILE A 87 14.23 18.78 17.46
N ASN A 88 14.44 17.67 16.74
CA ASN A 88 15.68 16.91 16.74
C ASN A 88 16.55 17.39 15.57
N ALA A 89 17.42 18.38 15.86
CA ALA A 89 18.25 19.02 14.84
C ALA A 89 19.42 18.15 14.34
N TYR A 90 19.83 17.14 15.10
CA TYR A 90 21.05 16.36 14.86
C TYR A 90 22.27 17.28 14.67
N GLU A 91 23.01 17.15 13.56
CA GLU A 91 24.18 17.98 13.24
C GLU A 91 23.81 19.35 12.64
N ASN A 92 22.52 19.63 12.43
CA ASN A 92 22.06 20.82 11.74
C ASN A 92 21.92 22.05 12.65
N ALA A 93 22.19 23.22 12.09
CA ALA A 93 21.91 24.50 12.72
C ALA A 93 20.56 25.06 12.21
N ILE A 94 19.52 24.99 13.04
CA ILE A 94 18.19 25.52 12.70
C ILE A 94 18.17 27.06 12.83
N SER A 95 17.78 27.74 11.76
CA SER A 95 17.79 29.20 11.66
C SER A 95 16.41 29.83 11.88
N SER A 96 15.35 29.18 11.39
CA SER A 96 13.96 29.54 11.64
C SER A 96 13.02 28.37 11.42
N MET A 97 11.86 28.44 12.09
CA MET A 97 10.71 27.58 11.89
C MET A 97 9.53 28.42 11.41
N GLU A 98 8.82 27.94 10.41
CA GLU A 98 7.52 28.48 9.98
C GLU A 98 6.47 27.40 10.21
N TYR A 99 5.27 27.77 10.61
CA TYR A 99 4.16 26.83 10.69
C TYR A 99 2.91 27.42 10.06
N LYS A 100 2.22 26.58 9.28
CA LYS A 100 1.03 26.94 8.52
C LYS A 100 -0.08 25.93 8.77
N VAL A 101 -1.30 26.41 8.94
CA VAL A 101 -2.49 25.56 9.08
C VAL A 101 -3.37 25.74 7.86
N TYR A 102 -3.72 24.64 7.22
CA TYR A 102 -4.52 24.58 6.00
C TYR A 102 -5.87 23.88 6.24
N SER A 103 -6.84 24.14 5.38
CA SER A 103 -7.97 23.23 5.17
C SER A 103 -7.49 21.84 4.75
N LEU A 104 -8.32 20.81 4.93
CA LEU A 104 -7.95 19.41 4.59
C LEU A 104 -7.63 19.21 3.10
N ASP A 105 -8.33 19.93 2.23
CA ASP A 105 -8.08 19.94 0.78
C ASP A 105 -6.84 20.78 0.38
N GLY A 106 -6.15 21.39 1.35
CA GLY A 106 -4.96 22.22 1.13
C GLY A 106 -5.22 23.55 0.41
N THR A 107 -6.47 23.89 0.07
CA THR A 107 -6.78 25.06 -0.77
C THR A 107 -6.72 26.39 -0.03
N GLU A 108 -7.00 26.41 1.28
CA GLU A 108 -7.01 27.62 2.10
C GLU A 108 -5.96 27.56 3.23
N ALA A 109 -5.06 28.55 3.26
CA ALA A 109 -4.16 28.78 4.39
C ALA A 109 -4.86 29.63 5.47
N LEU A 110 -5.19 29.01 6.60
CA LEU A 110 -5.98 29.61 7.68
C LEU A 110 -5.11 30.29 8.74
N LEU A 111 -3.86 29.86 8.91
CA LEU A 111 -2.91 30.45 9.85
C LEU A 111 -1.49 30.31 9.31
N GLU A 112 -0.65 31.33 9.51
CA GLU A 112 0.78 31.28 9.22
C GLU A 112 1.54 32.11 10.25
N LYS A 113 2.56 31.52 10.89
CA LYS A 113 3.47 32.23 11.80
C LYS A 113 4.92 31.77 11.60
N LYS A 114 5.86 32.63 12.00
CA LYS A 114 7.32 32.40 11.91
C LYS A 114 8.01 32.62 13.24
N ILE A 115 8.87 31.67 13.61
CA ILE A 115 9.72 31.69 14.80
C ILE A 115 11.18 31.76 14.34
N LYS A 116 11.90 32.77 14.82
CA LYS A 116 13.34 32.94 14.55
C LYS A 116 14.14 32.23 15.62
N LYS A 117 15.12 31.41 15.21
CA LYS A 117 15.99 30.64 16.11
C LYS A 117 15.19 29.80 17.12
N PRO A 118 14.38 28.84 16.65
CA PRO A 118 13.61 27.97 17.53
C PRO A 118 14.55 27.20 18.49
N GLY A 119 14.05 26.89 19.68
CA GLY A 119 14.67 25.99 20.63
C GLY A 119 14.50 24.52 20.23
N LYS A 120 14.81 23.62 21.17
CA LYS A 120 14.54 22.18 21.02
C LYS A 120 13.06 21.83 21.15
N THR A 121 12.30 22.68 21.84
CA THR A 121 10.86 22.53 22.02
C THR A 121 10.23 23.89 21.76
N GLU A 122 9.17 23.91 20.98
CA GLU A 122 8.39 25.10 20.66
C GLU A 122 6.90 24.84 20.89
N MET A 123 6.22 25.80 21.53
CA MET A 123 4.77 25.73 21.74
C MET A 123 4.08 26.54 20.66
N LEU A 124 3.36 25.88 19.76
CA LEU A 124 2.55 26.52 18.74
C LEU A 124 1.24 27.00 19.35
N ASP A 125 0.87 28.24 19.01
CA ASP A 125 -0.40 28.82 19.42
C ASP A 125 -1.38 28.78 18.26
N LEU A 126 -2.44 27.99 18.46
CA LEU A 126 -3.54 27.70 17.53
C LEU A 126 -4.87 28.27 18.04
N ASN A 127 -4.85 29.15 19.04
CA ASN A 127 -6.06 29.81 19.56
C ASN A 127 -6.57 30.89 18.59
N LYS A 128 -7.25 30.44 17.53
CA LYS A 128 -7.97 31.30 16.59
C LYS A 128 -9.39 30.76 16.47
N SER A 129 -10.39 31.63 16.67
CA SER A 129 -11.80 31.27 16.53
C SER A 129 -12.07 30.60 15.18
N GLY A 130 -12.76 29.45 15.19
CA GLY A 130 -13.10 28.71 13.98
C GLY A 130 -11.98 27.86 13.38
N LEU A 131 -10.74 27.93 13.89
CA LEU A 131 -9.61 27.24 13.27
C LEU A 131 -9.75 25.72 13.36
N LEU A 132 -10.20 25.22 14.50
CA LEU A 132 -10.31 23.79 14.83
C LEU A 132 -11.78 23.34 14.95
N ASP A 133 -12.72 24.06 14.33
CA ASP A 133 -14.12 23.61 14.22
C ASP A 133 -14.25 22.33 13.38
N GLU A 134 -13.22 22.06 12.57
CA GLU A 134 -13.03 20.85 11.79
C GLU A 134 -11.52 20.51 11.82
N GLU A 135 -11.20 19.31 11.38
CA GLU A 135 -9.83 18.85 11.19
C GLU A 135 -9.07 19.70 10.15
N ARG A 136 -7.74 19.84 10.33
CA ARG A 136 -6.84 20.68 9.53
C ARG A 136 -5.52 19.99 9.24
N VAL A 137 -4.76 20.50 8.28
CA VAL A 137 -3.35 20.09 8.05
C VAL A 137 -2.40 21.14 8.60
N LEU A 138 -1.41 20.72 9.37
CA LEU A 138 -0.29 21.51 9.85
C LEU A 138 0.95 21.22 9.01
N GLU A 139 1.47 22.23 8.32
CA GLU A 139 2.80 22.22 7.72
C GLU A 139 3.78 22.94 8.66
N ILE A 140 4.93 22.32 8.97
CA ILE A 140 6.06 22.95 9.63
C ILE A 140 7.24 22.97 8.67
N ILE A 141 7.87 24.14 8.50
CA ILE A 141 9.00 24.34 7.61
C ILE A 141 10.21 24.74 8.44
N LEU A 142 11.26 23.92 8.44
CA LEU A 142 12.53 24.26 9.08
C LEU A 142 13.53 24.76 8.04
N ASN A 143 14.07 25.95 8.28
CA ASN A 143 15.19 26.48 7.51
C ASN A 143 16.48 26.22 8.30
N TYR A 144 17.41 25.47 7.73
CA TYR A 144 18.62 25.00 8.40
C TYR A 144 19.86 25.18 7.54
N ASN A 145 21.03 25.26 8.19
CA ASN A 145 22.33 25.43 7.52
C ASN A 145 22.34 26.55 6.45
N LYS A 146 21.66 27.66 6.76
CA LYS A 146 21.46 28.90 5.96
C LYS A 146 20.62 28.80 4.68
N GLU A 147 20.75 27.73 3.91
CA GLU A 147 20.17 27.64 2.56
C GLU A 147 19.30 26.40 2.33
N LYS A 148 19.22 25.49 3.30
CA LYS A 148 18.41 24.29 3.19
C LYS A 148 17.07 24.47 3.88
N THR A 149 16.05 23.83 3.32
CA THR A 149 14.69 23.79 3.82
C THR A 149 14.21 22.35 3.87
N VAL A 150 13.37 22.04 4.85
CA VAL A 150 12.69 20.74 4.99
C VAL A 150 11.28 20.98 5.51
N HIS A 151 10.33 20.24 4.96
CA HIS A 151 8.90 20.35 5.23
C HIS A 151 8.42 19.16 6.06
N PHE A 152 7.52 19.39 7.00
CA PHE A 152 6.91 18.35 7.82
C PHE A 152 5.40 18.56 7.84
N TYR A 153 4.64 17.48 7.83
CA TYR A 153 3.18 17.51 7.75
C TYR A 153 2.56 16.60 8.79
N THR A 154 1.44 17.03 9.35
CA THR A 154 0.53 16.20 10.13
C THR A 154 -0.86 16.80 10.07
N ARG A 155 -1.90 15.99 10.23
CA ARG A 155 -3.24 16.51 10.53
C ARG A 155 -3.29 16.99 11.96
N ILE A 156 -4.20 17.90 12.27
CA ILE A 156 -4.47 18.40 13.63
C ILE A 156 -5.99 18.50 13.83
N ALA A 157 -6.44 18.19 15.04
CA ALA A 157 -7.84 18.35 15.45
C ALA A 157 -7.93 18.73 16.93
N ASP A 158 -9.04 19.35 17.30
CA ASP A 158 -9.38 19.59 18.70
C ASP A 158 -9.56 18.24 19.43
N ALA A 159 -8.85 18.06 20.54
CA ALA A 159 -8.80 16.79 21.26
C ALA A 159 -9.45 16.85 22.65
N GLU A 160 -10.13 17.95 22.98
CA GLU A 160 -10.73 18.18 24.31
C GLU A 160 -11.79 17.13 24.70
N LYS A 161 -12.38 16.45 23.72
CA LYS A 161 -13.38 15.37 23.92
C LYS A 161 -12.92 13.98 23.47
N ALA A 162 -11.69 13.85 23.00
CA ALA A 162 -11.18 12.59 22.46
C ALA A 162 -10.66 11.62 23.53
N ASP A 163 -10.58 12.05 24.80
CA ASP A 163 -10.00 11.28 25.92
C ASP A 163 -8.61 10.69 25.57
N ILE A 164 -7.83 11.41 24.75
CA ILE A 164 -6.64 10.86 24.09
C ILE A 164 -5.55 10.42 25.07
N GLN A 165 -5.40 11.14 26.19
CA GLN A 165 -4.43 10.75 27.22
C GLN A 165 -4.81 9.41 27.86
N GLN A 166 -6.09 9.17 28.13
CA GLN A 166 -6.58 7.91 28.69
C GLN A 166 -6.46 6.77 27.68
N CYS A 167 -6.66 7.05 26.39
CA CYS A 167 -6.39 6.09 25.31
C CYS A 167 -4.91 5.71 25.25
N LEU A 168 -3.98 6.67 25.31
CA LEU A 168 -2.53 6.43 25.34
C LEU A 168 -2.11 5.64 26.59
N ASP A 169 -2.65 5.98 27.77
CA ASP A 169 -2.42 5.23 29.01
C ASP A 169 -2.86 3.77 28.89
N TYR A 170 -4.04 3.53 28.32
CA TYR A 170 -4.59 2.19 28.11
C TYR A 170 -3.73 1.37 27.15
N VAL A 171 -3.39 1.94 25.99
CA VAL A 171 -2.56 1.26 24.97
C VAL A 171 -1.17 0.95 25.53
N THR A 172 -0.54 1.90 26.21
CA THR A 172 0.77 1.69 26.85
C THR A 172 0.73 0.58 27.89
N THR A 173 -0.36 0.50 28.69
CA THR A 173 -0.56 -0.58 29.67
C THR A 173 -0.73 -1.94 28.98
N PHE A 174 -1.53 -2.00 27.92
CA PHE A 174 -1.73 -3.23 27.15
C PHE A 174 -0.42 -3.70 26.51
N HIS A 175 0.27 -2.80 25.81
CA HIS A 175 1.54 -3.05 25.12
C HIS A 175 2.60 -3.63 26.07
N ASN A 176 2.88 -2.93 27.17
CA ASN A 176 3.83 -3.40 28.18
C ASN A 176 3.38 -4.73 28.81
N GLY A 177 2.08 -4.87 29.08
CA GLY A 177 1.50 -6.08 29.62
C GLY A 177 1.68 -7.30 28.69
N ALA A 178 1.56 -7.09 27.38
CA ALA A 178 1.77 -8.11 26.37
C ALA A 178 3.25 -8.48 26.24
N LEU A 179 4.14 -7.49 26.13
CA LEU A 179 5.60 -7.70 26.05
C LEU A 179 6.15 -8.45 27.26
N ASN A 180 5.78 -8.03 28.47
CA ASN A 180 6.28 -8.60 29.72
C ASN A 180 5.51 -9.85 30.17
N LYS A 181 4.47 -10.27 29.42
CA LYS A 181 3.53 -11.34 29.80
C LYS A 181 3.01 -11.16 31.24
N GLU A 182 2.66 -9.92 31.59
CA GLU A 182 2.24 -9.56 32.94
C GLU A 182 0.82 -10.08 33.24
N GLU A 183 0.65 -10.75 34.37
CA GLU A 183 -0.66 -11.20 34.84
C GLU A 183 -1.43 -10.03 35.48
N GLY A 184 -2.75 -9.98 35.24
CA GLY A 184 -3.65 -9.07 35.94
C GLY A 184 -3.72 -7.63 35.38
N VAL A 185 -2.93 -7.29 34.36
CA VAL A 185 -2.94 -5.96 33.70
C VAL A 185 -4.02 -5.80 32.62
N GLY A 186 -4.81 -6.84 32.38
CA GLY A 186 -6.04 -6.74 31.59
C GLY A 186 -5.95 -7.19 30.13
N VAL A 187 -4.76 -7.50 29.60
CA VAL A 187 -4.56 -7.99 28.21
C VAL A 187 -5.49 -9.15 27.88
N GLY A 188 -5.47 -10.24 28.67
CA GLY A 188 -6.33 -11.41 28.44
C GLY A 188 -7.84 -11.16 28.60
N LYS A 189 -8.25 -10.04 29.21
CA LYS A 189 -9.67 -9.62 29.30
C LYS A 189 -10.11 -8.70 28.17
N ALA A 190 -9.15 -8.13 27.44
CA ALA A 190 -9.37 -7.17 26.37
C ALA A 190 -9.44 -7.83 24.99
N ILE A 191 -8.77 -8.97 24.82
CA ILE A 191 -8.79 -9.76 23.59
C ILE A 191 -10.07 -10.59 23.46
N GLU A 192 -10.42 -10.96 22.23
CA GLU A 192 -11.67 -11.66 21.88
C GLU A 192 -11.39 -12.94 21.07
N PRO A 193 -10.71 -13.96 21.64
CA PRO A 193 -10.24 -15.09 20.86
C PRO A 193 -11.39 -15.90 20.29
N ASN A 194 -11.36 -16.16 18.98
CA ASN A 194 -12.37 -16.93 18.26
C ASN A 194 -11.73 -17.77 17.13
N GLU A 195 -12.53 -18.29 16.21
CA GLU A 195 -12.09 -19.11 15.08
C GLU A 195 -11.43 -18.32 13.92
N ASP A 196 -11.53 -17.00 13.92
CA ASP A 196 -10.91 -16.12 12.92
C ASP A 196 -9.42 -15.85 13.22
N GLY A 197 -8.96 -16.09 14.45
CA GLY A 197 -7.57 -15.87 14.85
C GLY A 197 -6.60 -16.99 14.43
N ASP A 198 -5.52 -16.66 13.71
CA ASP A 198 -4.43 -17.61 13.40
C ASP A 198 -3.46 -17.77 14.57
N ASN A 199 -3.73 -18.77 15.42
CA ASN A 199 -2.88 -19.11 16.56
C ASN A 199 -1.66 -19.99 16.20
N SER A 200 -1.40 -20.21 14.90
CA SER A 200 -0.27 -21.03 14.43
C SER A 200 1.00 -20.23 14.17
N THR A 201 0.97 -18.90 14.26
CA THR A 201 2.08 -18.01 13.94
C THR A 201 2.20 -16.87 14.96
N PHE A 202 3.37 -16.24 15.01
CA PHE A 202 3.56 -14.94 15.66
C PHE A 202 3.70 -13.78 14.67
N ALA A 203 3.79 -14.09 13.36
CA ALA A 203 4.02 -13.11 12.32
C ALA A 203 2.87 -12.11 12.17
N HIS A 204 1.64 -12.58 12.38
CA HIS A 204 0.43 -11.77 12.38
C HIS A 204 -0.46 -12.21 13.54
N VAL A 205 -0.85 -11.26 14.39
CA VAL A 205 -1.62 -11.50 15.62
C VAL A 205 -2.68 -10.42 15.74
N THR A 206 -3.93 -10.83 15.91
CA THR A 206 -5.08 -9.92 16.00
C THR A 206 -5.75 -9.96 17.36
N ILE A 207 -6.77 -9.12 17.57
CA ILE A 207 -7.65 -9.20 18.76
C ILE A 207 -8.29 -10.59 18.95
N HIS A 208 -8.43 -11.36 17.87
CA HIS A 208 -8.99 -12.72 17.86
C HIS A 208 -7.95 -13.82 18.12
N SER A 209 -6.68 -13.46 18.25
CA SER A 209 -5.64 -14.38 18.68
C SER A 209 -5.72 -14.63 20.18
N ASN A 210 -5.25 -15.79 20.63
CA ASN A 210 -5.26 -16.14 22.03
C ASN A 210 -4.18 -15.37 22.82
N TYR A 211 -4.27 -15.44 24.15
CA TYR A 211 -3.37 -14.71 25.04
C TYR A 211 -1.89 -15.07 24.82
N ASP A 212 -1.57 -16.32 24.49
CA ASP A 212 -0.18 -16.75 24.27
C ASP A 212 0.40 -16.09 23.01
N GLN A 213 -0.36 -16.02 21.91
CA GLN A 213 0.07 -15.31 20.70
C GLN A 213 0.23 -13.80 20.94
N VAL A 214 -0.73 -13.18 21.62
CA VAL A 214 -0.69 -11.75 21.96
C VAL A 214 0.48 -11.42 22.88
N SER A 215 0.80 -12.30 23.85
CA SER A 215 1.92 -12.12 24.78
C SER A 215 3.23 -12.79 24.37
N TYR A 216 3.46 -12.95 23.05
CA TYR A 216 4.71 -13.46 22.46
C TYR A 216 5.13 -14.87 22.93
N GLY A 217 4.22 -15.64 23.51
CA GLY A 217 4.46 -17.02 23.93
C GLY A 217 5.65 -17.18 24.86
N GLU A 218 6.64 -17.96 24.43
CA GLU A 218 7.90 -18.19 25.15
C GLU A 218 9.09 -17.45 24.50
N LEU A 219 8.82 -16.52 23.58
CA LEU A 219 9.86 -15.75 22.88
C LEU A 219 10.59 -14.75 23.79
N GLU A 220 10.01 -14.40 24.95
CA GLU A 220 10.61 -13.49 25.95
C GLU A 220 11.16 -12.19 25.32
N PRO A 221 10.30 -11.38 24.65
CA PRO A 221 10.74 -10.21 23.89
C PRO A 221 11.35 -9.15 24.81
N LYS A 222 12.42 -8.51 24.33
CA LYS A 222 13.08 -7.38 24.97
C LYS A 222 13.20 -6.24 23.97
N LEU A 223 12.71 -5.07 24.34
CA LEU A 223 12.80 -3.87 23.51
C LEU A 223 14.26 -3.51 23.21
N GLU A 224 14.54 -3.25 21.94
CA GLU A 224 15.81 -2.74 21.44
C GLU A 224 15.60 -1.29 20.98
N GLY A 225 16.18 -0.34 21.70
CA GLY A 225 15.89 1.08 21.52
C GLY A 225 14.62 1.48 22.26
N GLY A 226 13.64 2.06 21.55
CA GLY A 226 12.37 2.50 22.09
C GLY A 226 11.28 2.49 21.03
N GLU A 227 10.05 2.71 21.48
CA GLU A 227 8.85 2.70 20.67
C GLU A 227 8.62 4.05 19.99
N ARG A 228 8.14 4.00 18.74
CA ARG A 228 7.66 5.17 18.02
C ARG A 228 6.14 5.11 17.97
N TRP A 229 5.49 6.01 18.72
CA TRP A 229 4.04 6.09 18.82
C TRP A 229 3.47 7.07 17.81
N GLU A 230 2.42 6.67 17.12
CA GLU A 230 1.71 7.48 16.14
C GLU A 230 0.21 7.41 16.36
N ILE A 231 -0.46 8.55 16.38
CA ILE A 231 -1.92 8.62 16.37
C ILE A 231 -2.35 8.73 14.91
N LYS A 232 -3.05 7.70 14.44
CA LYS A 232 -3.44 7.55 13.03
C LYS A 232 -4.83 8.11 12.78
N GLU A 233 -5.76 7.95 13.73
CA GLU A 233 -7.09 8.56 13.70
C GLU A 233 -7.56 8.92 15.11
N MET A 234 -8.37 9.97 15.24
CA MET A 234 -8.90 10.44 16.52
C MET A 234 -10.24 11.16 16.33
N ASN A 235 -11.24 10.78 17.12
CA ASN A 235 -12.51 11.49 17.23
C ASN A 235 -13.07 11.38 18.66
N ASP A 236 -14.25 11.92 18.91
CA ASP A 236 -14.91 11.92 20.23
C ASP A 236 -15.36 10.51 20.70
N THR A 237 -15.25 9.48 19.85
CA THR A 237 -15.70 8.11 20.16
C THR A 237 -14.57 7.10 20.31
N SER A 238 -13.46 7.27 19.59
CA SER A 238 -12.33 6.33 19.58
C SER A 238 -11.04 6.98 19.07
N SER A 239 -9.92 6.30 19.32
CA SER A 239 -8.60 6.65 18.79
C SER A 239 -7.94 5.43 18.18
N SER A 240 -7.26 5.63 17.05
CA SER A 240 -6.42 4.62 16.42
C SER A 240 -4.96 5.00 16.62
N ILE A 241 -4.20 4.13 17.27
CA ILE A 241 -2.81 4.37 17.71
C ILE A 241 -1.94 3.24 17.17
N GLN A 242 -0.78 3.59 16.62
CA GLN A 242 0.23 2.66 16.13
C GLN A 242 1.50 2.78 16.96
N ALA A 243 2.19 1.66 17.18
CA ALA A 243 3.52 1.59 17.76
C ALA A 243 4.44 0.82 16.82
N GLU A 244 5.61 1.38 16.51
CA GLU A 244 6.68 0.66 15.82
C GLU A 244 7.91 0.53 16.71
N PHE A 245 8.49 -0.67 16.75
CA PHE A 245 9.63 -0.97 17.61
C PHE A 245 10.38 -2.22 17.12
N ILE A 246 11.55 -2.45 17.71
CA ILE A 246 12.35 -3.66 17.49
C ILE A 246 12.41 -4.43 18.80
N VAL A 247 12.24 -5.75 18.72
CA VAL A 247 12.44 -6.64 19.88
C VAL A 247 13.52 -7.66 19.59
N ARG A 248 14.31 -7.97 20.62
CA ARG A 248 15.13 -9.17 20.70
C ARG A 248 14.35 -10.25 21.41
N CYS A 249 14.19 -11.38 20.74
CA CYS A 249 13.55 -12.56 21.32
C CYS A 249 14.56 -13.70 21.44
N LYS A 250 14.25 -14.65 22.32
CA LYS A 250 14.93 -15.94 22.41
C LYS A 250 14.85 -16.68 21.06
N GLY A 251 16.01 -17.18 20.60
CA GLY A 251 16.11 -17.93 19.34
C GLY A 251 16.02 -19.45 19.52
N GLU A 252 15.98 -20.17 18.40
CA GLU A 252 16.04 -21.64 18.34
C GLU A 252 17.37 -22.11 17.74
N GLU A 253 17.68 -21.65 16.51
CA GLU A 253 18.94 -21.90 15.83
C GLU A 253 20.07 -21.02 16.37
N ASN A 254 19.70 -19.82 16.84
CA ASN A 254 20.55 -18.80 17.42
C ASN A 254 20.18 -18.62 18.90
N GLU A 255 21.05 -17.98 19.69
CA GLU A 255 20.74 -17.64 21.09
C GLU A 255 19.57 -16.64 21.16
N ASP A 256 19.57 -15.67 20.25
CA ASP A 256 18.55 -14.66 20.10
C ASP A 256 18.38 -14.28 18.62
N ASP A 257 17.22 -13.70 18.29
CA ASP A 257 16.90 -13.14 16.99
C ASP A 257 16.21 -11.77 17.17
N LEU A 258 16.34 -10.88 16.18
CA LEU A 258 15.73 -9.55 16.20
C LEU A 258 14.51 -9.50 15.28
N TYR A 259 13.50 -8.72 15.67
CA TYR A 259 12.25 -8.61 14.93
C TYR A 259 11.80 -7.15 14.84
N LYS A 260 11.36 -6.74 13.65
CA LYS A 260 10.60 -5.50 13.46
C LYS A 260 9.14 -5.79 13.81
N VAL A 261 8.55 -4.94 14.63
CA VAL A 261 7.18 -5.10 15.10
C VAL A 261 6.40 -3.81 14.87
N ARG A 262 5.20 -3.95 14.33
CA ARG A 262 4.19 -2.90 14.27
C ARG A 262 2.95 -3.39 14.99
N GLU A 263 2.50 -2.64 15.98
CA GLU A 263 1.21 -2.83 16.65
C GLU A 263 0.27 -1.69 16.29
N PHE A 264 -0.98 -2.02 16.01
CA PHE A 264 -2.06 -1.09 15.78
C PHE A 264 -3.18 -1.38 16.78
N PHE A 265 -3.71 -0.32 17.37
CA PHE A 265 -4.76 -0.35 18.37
C PHE A 265 -5.88 0.56 17.93
N ARG A 266 -7.11 0.08 17.99
CA ARG A 266 -8.29 0.94 18.01
C ARG A 266 -8.92 0.87 19.39
N VAL A 267 -9.01 2.00 20.08
CA VAL A 267 -9.42 2.05 21.48
C VAL A 267 -10.48 3.10 21.73
N ARG A 268 -11.31 2.87 22.74
CA ARG A 268 -12.28 3.84 23.25
C ARG A 268 -12.14 3.95 24.76
N TYR A 269 -12.19 5.17 25.27
CA TYR A 269 -12.35 5.41 26.69
C TYR A 269 -13.81 5.81 27.00
N ASP A 270 -14.43 5.11 27.94
CA ASP A 270 -15.71 5.49 28.50
C ASP A 270 -15.46 6.30 29.77
N SER A 271 -15.65 7.62 29.68
CA SER A 271 -15.43 8.55 30.78
C SER A 271 -16.43 8.39 31.94
N TYR A 272 -17.63 7.87 31.68
CA TYR A 272 -18.64 7.59 32.71
C TYR A 272 -18.30 6.32 33.50
N ALA A 273 -17.96 5.24 32.79
CA ALA A 273 -17.52 3.99 33.40
C ALA A 273 -16.06 4.04 33.90
N LYS A 274 -15.30 5.07 33.50
CA LYS A 274 -13.86 5.25 33.73
C LYS A 274 -13.06 4.04 33.28
N ARG A 275 -13.31 3.59 32.05
CA ARG A 275 -12.77 2.33 31.52
C ARG A 275 -12.40 2.44 30.05
N GLY A 276 -11.19 1.98 29.72
CA GLY A 276 -10.76 1.76 28.34
C GLY A 276 -11.24 0.42 27.78
N TYR A 277 -11.54 0.41 26.49
CA TYR A 277 -11.91 -0.76 25.71
C TYR A 277 -11.00 -0.85 24.49
N LEU A 278 -10.47 -2.05 24.25
CA LEU A 278 -9.85 -2.41 22.98
C LEU A 278 -10.97 -2.76 22.01
N LEU A 279 -11.06 -2.03 20.91
CA LEU A 279 -12.03 -2.27 19.83
C LEU A 279 -11.41 -3.07 18.69
N ASP A 280 -10.11 -2.91 18.48
CA ASP A 280 -9.34 -3.69 17.52
C ASP A 280 -7.86 -3.71 17.92
N TYR A 281 -7.17 -4.78 17.54
CA TYR A 281 -5.73 -4.96 17.71
C TYR A 281 -5.17 -5.76 16.54
N ASP A 282 -4.09 -5.25 15.95
CA ASP A 282 -3.36 -5.89 14.86
C ASP A 282 -1.86 -5.74 15.12
N ARG A 283 -1.12 -6.85 15.13
CA ARG A 283 0.34 -6.87 15.24
C ARG A 283 0.94 -7.65 14.10
N THR A 284 1.90 -7.04 13.43
CA THR A 284 2.82 -7.70 12.50
C THR A 284 4.21 -7.80 13.12
N MET A 285 4.88 -8.93 12.93
CA MET A 285 6.21 -9.23 13.46
C MET A 285 7.04 -9.96 12.41
N GLU A 286 8.15 -9.36 12.03
CA GLU A 286 9.01 -9.89 10.97
C GLU A 286 10.46 -10.00 11.46
N GLN A 287 11.07 -11.17 11.28
CA GLN A 287 12.45 -11.42 11.70
C GLN A 287 13.43 -10.66 10.79
N ILE A 288 14.38 -9.96 11.41
CA ILE A 288 15.48 -9.31 10.71
C ILE A 288 16.47 -10.38 10.29
N PHE A 289 16.77 -10.45 8.99
CA PHE A 289 17.73 -11.39 8.45
C PHE A 289 19.17 -10.96 8.78
N ASP A 290 19.90 -11.82 9.50
CA ASP A 290 21.27 -11.53 9.93
C ASP A 290 22.22 -12.65 9.51
N PRO A 291 22.95 -12.50 8.39
CA PRO A 291 23.84 -13.56 7.90
C PRO A 291 25.13 -13.73 8.72
N THR A 292 25.31 -12.93 9.78
CA THR A 292 26.36 -13.21 10.79
C THR A 292 25.93 -14.27 11.81
N LYS A 293 24.63 -14.62 11.82
CA LYS A 293 24.03 -15.71 12.59
C LYS A 293 23.75 -16.92 11.70
N LYS A 294 23.18 -17.98 12.29
CA LYS A 294 22.80 -19.18 11.54
C LYS A 294 21.50 -18.93 10.77
N VAL A 295 21.64 -18.62 9.49
CA VAL A 295 20.52 -18.36 8.56
C VAL A 295 20.40 -19.38 7.44
N LEU A 296 21.33 -20.32 7.32
CA LEU A 296 21.29 -21.39 6.32
C LEU A 296 21.10 -22.76 7.00
N SER A 297 20.33 -23.62 6.35
CA SER A 297 20.12 -25.01 6.72
C SER A 297 20.32 -25.93 5.51
N GLU A 298 20.37 -27.24 5.72
CA GLU A 298 20.41 -28.22 4.62
C GLU A 298 19.25 -28.07 3.64
N LYS A 299 18.13 -27.53 4.11
CA LYS A 299 16.91 -27.37 3.30
C LYS A 299 16.85 -26.04 2.58
N GLY A 300 17.64 -25.02 2.97
CA GLY A 300 17.44 -23.68 2.42
C GLY A 300 17.77 -22.53 3.36
N VAL A 301 17.42 -21.33 2.91
CA VAL A 301 17.57 -20.05 3.63
C VAL A 301 16.44 -19.90 4.64
N LEU A 302 16.79 -19.75 5.91
CA LEU A 302 15.87 -19.58 7.03
C LEU A 302 15.49 -18.10 7.16
N LEU A 303 14.23 -17.78 6.88
CA LEU A 303 13.70 -16.42 7.04
C LEU A 303 13.16 -16.20 8.46
N GLY A 304 12.66 -17.26 9.10
CA GLY A 304 12.16 -17.22 10.46
C GLY A 304 10.70 -16.79 10.52
N ILE A 305 10.31 -16.04 11.56
CA ILE A 305 8.94 -15.52 11.67
C ILE A 305 8.77 -14.40 10.63
N SER A 306 7.92 -14.63 9.64
CA SER A 306 7.57 -13.69 8.58
C SER A 306 6.17 -14.04 8.05
N GLU A 307 5.53 -13.12 7.33
CA GLU A 307 4.27 -13.40 6.63
C GLU A 307 4.47 -14.43 5.50
N TYR A 308 3.37 -15.01 5.00
CA TYR A 308 3.44 -16.12 4.04
C TYR A 308 3.85 -15.67 2.62
N ASP A 309 3.82 -14.38 2.32
CA ASP A 309 4.00 -13.84 0.97
C ASP A 309 5.31 -13.05 0.84
N VAL A 310 6.43 -13.70 1.20
CA VAL A 310 7.77 -13.11 1.07
C VAL A 310 8.10 -12.90 -0.42
N PRO A 311 8.39 -11.67 -0.88
CA PRO A 311 8.79 -11.43 -2.26
C PRO A 311 10.16 -12.05 -2.57
N TYR A 312 10.24 -12.89 -3.60
CA TYR A 312 11.51 -13.47 -4.06
C TYR A 312 11.56 -13.71 -5.57
N LEU A 313 12.78 -13.74 -6.11
CA LEU A 313 13.10 -14.10 -7.48
C LEU A 313 14.25 -15.11 -7.51
N ASN A 314 14.16 -16.08 -8.41
CA ASN A 314 15.21 -17.05 -8.67
C ASN A 314 15.85 -16.77 -10.04
N ASP A 315 17.13 -17.09 -10.17
CA ASP A 315 17.74 -17.26 -11.48
C ASP A 315 17.16 -18.50 -12.20
N LYS A 316 17.44 -18.62 -13.50
CA LYS A 316 16.90 -19.71 -14.32
C LYS A 316 17.44 -21.09 -13.93
N ASP A 317 18.66 -21.14 -13.40
CA ASP A 317 19.33 -22.39 -13.04
C ASP A 317 19.03 -22.81 -11.60
N GLY A 318 18.40 -21.94 -10.80
CA GLY A 318 17.99 -22.29 -9.45
C GLY A 318 19.15 -22.36 -8.46
N SER A 319 20.12 -21.47 -8.69
CA SER A 319 21.37 -21.35 -7.96
C SER A 319 21.43 -20.11 -7.06
N ILE A 320 20.71 -19.06 -7.46
CA ILE A 320 20.68 -17.76 -6.81
C ILE A 320 19.22 -17.40 -6.51
N VAL A 321 18.97 -16.96 -5.29
CA VAL A 321 17.69 -16.39 -4.88
C VAL A 321 17.88 -15.00 -4.32
N SER A 322 17.04 -14.06 -4.75
CA SER A 322 16.97 -12.72 -4.20
C SER A 322 15.61 -12.52 -3.55
N PHE A 323 15.58 -11.98 -2.34
CA PHE A 323 14.37 -11.91 -1.52
C PHE A 323 14.36 -10.68 -0.62
N VAL A 324 13.16 -10.17 -0.36
CA VAL A 324 12.95 -9.04 0.57
C VAL A 324 12.59 -9.60 1.94
N GLN A 325 13.27 -9.14 2.98
CA GLN A 325 12.99 -9.51 4.37
C GLN A 325 13.26 -8.31 5.28
N ALA A 326 12.27 -7.91 6.05
CA ALA A 326 12.35 -6.80 7.02
C ALA A 326 12.77 -5.45 6.40
N ASP A 327 12.25 -5.17 5.20
CA ASP A 327 12.54 -4.01 4.33
C ASP A 327 13.96 -3.98 3.72
N ASP A 328 14.69 -5.08 3.80
CA ASP A 328 16.02 -5.24 3.19
C ASP A 328 15.96 -6.24 2.03
N LEU A 329 16.66 -5.93 0.94
CA LEU A 329 16.84 -6.84 -0.19
C LEU A 329 18.13 -7.64 -0.04
N TRP A 330 17.99 -8.96 0.00
CA TRP A 330 19.08 -9.91 0.08
C TRP A 330 19.20 -10.73 -1.20
N SER A 331 20.40 -11.22 -1.50
CA SER A 331 20.65 -12.21 -2.54
C SER A 331 21.59 -13.30 -2.02
N TYR A 332 21.22 -14.56 -2.17
CA TYR A 332 22.06 -15.70 -1.80
C TYR A 332 22.45 -16.51 -3.04
N ASN A 333 23.75 -16.72 -3.23
CA ASN A 333 24.32 -17.57 -4.25
C ASN A 333 24.83 -18.87 -3.63
N LYS A 334 24.17 -19.99 -3.94
CA LYS A 334 24.53 -21.31 -3.40
C LYS A 334 25.86 -21.85 -3.94
N GLU A 335 26.28 -21.42 -5.13
CA GLU A 335 27.51 -21.92 -5.78
C GLU A 335 28.77 -21.30 -5.17
N THR A 336 28.70 -20.03 -4.76
CA THR A 336 29.81 -19.32 -4.12
C THR A 336 29.71 -19.25 -2.59
N ASP A 337 28.59 -19.68 -2.03
CA ASP A 337 28.21 -19.51 -0.62
C ASP A 337 28.34 -18.04 -0.17
N GLU A 338 27.74 -17.14 -0.95
CA GLU A 338 27.78 -15.69 -0.70
C GLU A 338 26.37 -15.15 -0.48
N VAL A 339 26.20 -14.39 0.61
CA VAL A 339 24.99 -13.63 0.89
C VAL A 339 25.30 -12.14 0.71
N SER A 340 24.58 -11.47 -0.17
CA SER A 340 24.69 -10.05 -0.45
C SER A 340 23.53 -9.28 0.16
N LEU A 341 23.82 -8.24 0.95
CA LEU A 341 22.83 -7.21 1.29
C LEU A 341 22.75 -6.22 0.13
N VAL A 342 21.86 -6.48 -0.82
CA VAL A 342 21.74 -5.73 -2.07
C VAL A 342 21.23 -4.31 -1.81
N PHE A 343 20.18 -4.15 -1.00
CA PHE A 343 19.65 -2.84 -0.67
C PHE A 343 19.16 -2.80 0.77
N SER A 344 19.41 -1.68 1.45
CA SER A 344 18.89 -1.40 2.79
C SER A 344 18.97 0.09 3.10
N PHE A 345 17.90 0.63 3.68
CA PHE A 345 17.98 1.89 4.41
C PHE A 345 18.46 1.70 5.86
N ALA A 346 18.09 0.60 6.51
CA ALA A 346 18.36 0.36 7.94
C ALA A 346 19.84 0.05 8.23
N ALA A 347 20.52 -0.69 7.35
CA ALA A 347 21.89 -1.14 7.54
C ALA A 347 22.91 -0.03 7.23
N SER A 348 23.00 0.98 8.10
CA SER A 348 24.17 1.86 8.23
C SER A 348 25.12 1.34 9.30
N GLU A 349 26.37 1.83 9.30
CA GLU A 349 27.29 1.61 10.44
C GLU A 349 26.79 2.23 11.77
N ASN A 350 25.70 3.02 11.75
CA ASN A 350 25.04 3.60 12.91
C ASN A 350 23.57 3.15 13.04
N THR A 351 23.05 3.11 14.26
CA THR A 351 21.65 2.78 14.60
C THR A 351 20.76 4.03 14.55
N ASP A 352 20.82 4.78 13.45
CA ASP A 352 20.10 6.05 13.30
C ASP A 352 18.60 5.80 13.07
N GLU A 353 17.74 6.34 13.94
CA GLU A 353 16.28 6.21 13.83
C GLU A 353 15.70 6.84 12.55
N ARG A 354 16.43 7.73 11.87
CA ARG A 354 16.01 8.31 10.58
C ARG A 354 15.98 7.26 9.46
N ASN A 355 16.73 6.18 9.62
CA ASN A 355 16.77 5.08 8.67
C ASN A 355 15.61 4.09 8.87
N LEU A 356 14.88 4.19 9.98
CA LEU A 356 13.82 3.26 10.38
C LEU A 356 12.42 3.72 10.00
N THR A 357 12.28 4.84 9.28
CA THR A 357 10.98 5.29 8.76
C THR A 357 10.45 4.26 7.77
N ASN A 358 9.37 3.57 8.14
CA ASN A 358 8.79 2.48 7.37
C ASN A 358 7.71 2.99 6.39
N GLN A 359 8.17 3.77 5.41
CA GLN A 359 7.31 4.40 4.39
C GLN A 359 7.79 4.10 2.96
N HIS A 360 8.39 2.92 2.77
CA HIS A 360 8.86 2.45 1.47
C HIS A 360 8.57 0.96 1.28
N GLU A 361 8.51 0.52 0.02
CA GLU A 361 8.38 -0.89 -0.35
C GLU A 361 9.40 -1.24 -1.45
N ILE A 362 9.95 -2.46 -1.39
CA ILE A 362 10.87 -2.99 -2.41
C ILE A 362 10.10 -3.96 -3.29
N GLN A 363 10.00 -3.65 -4.58
CA GLN A 363 9.44 -4.55 -5.58
C GLN A 363 10.55 -5.18 -6.43
N LEU A 364 10.54 -6.49 -6.50
CA LEU A 364 11.39 -7.25 -7.39
C LEU A 364 10.78 -7.27 -8.80
N LEU A 365 11.50 -6.77 -9.80
CA LEU A 365 10.99 -6.67 -11.18
C LEU A 365 11.41 -7.88 -12.03
N GLU A 366 12.71 -8.19 -12.03
CA GLU A 366 13.24 -9.31 -12.82
C GLU A 366 14.59 -9.81 -12.28
N ALA A 367 14.81 -11.12 -12.39
CA ALA A 367 16.11 -11.76 -12.26
C ALA A 367 16.51 -12.35 -13.62
N ASP A 368 17.74 -12.11 -14.05
CA ASP A 368 18.27 -12.66 -15.29
C ASP A 368 18.88 -14.06 -15.09
N GLY A 369 19.44 -14.65 -16.16
CA GLY A 369 20.04 -15.98 -16.10
C GLY A 369 21.33 -16.06 -15.28
N ASN A 370 21.96 -14.92 -14.96
CA ASN A 370 23.18 -14.85 -14.17
C ASN A 370 22.89 -14.46 -12.70
N GLY A 371 21.60 -14.33 -12.33
CA GLY A 371 21.16 -13.90 -11.01
C GLY A 371 21.23 -12.38 -10.78
N ASN A 372 21.51 -11.57 -11.81
CA ASN A 372 21.40 -10.12 -11.68
C ASN A 372 19.94 -9.73 -11.48
N VAL A 373 19.69 -8.69 -10.68
CA VAL A 373 18.32 -8.31 -10.28
C VAL A 373 18.03 -6.87 -10.62
N THR A 374 16.92 -6.64 -11.29
CA THR A 374 16.28 -5.34 -11.39
C THR A 374 15.19 -5.23 -10.33
N PHE A 375 15.22 -4.18 -9.54
CA PHE A 375 14.24 -3.92 -8.49
C PHE A 375 13.89 -2.44 -8.42
N ALA A 376 12.77 -2.12 -7.80
CA ALA A 376 12.33 -0.76 -7.56
C ALA A 376 12.05 -0.53 -6.08
N VAL A 377 12.39 0.66 -5.58
CA VAL A 377 12.07 1.14 -4.23
C VAL A 377 11.02 2.22 -4.39
N TYR A 378 9.83 1.99 -3.83
CA TYR A 378 8.69 2.91 -3.89
C TYR A 378 8.52 3.62 -2.55
N GLY A 379 8.05 4.87 -2.58
CA GLY A 379 7.69 5.63 -1.39
C GLY A 379 8.77 6.61 -0.97
N TYR A 380 8.91 6.82 0.34
CA TYR A 380 9.78 7.82 0.94
C TYR A 380 11.24 7.33 1.06
N MET A 381 12.18 8.13 0.57
CA MET A 381 13.61 7.82 0.59
C MET A 381 14.26 8.31 1.88
N ASN A 382 14.68 7.39 2.75
CA ASN A 382 15.16 7.71 4.11
C ASN A 382 16.54 8.38 4.14
N ARG A 383 17.39 8.14 3.12
CA ARG A 383 18.79 8.60 3.07
C ARG A 383 19.30 8.57 1.62
N GLY A 384 20.52 9.05 1.44
CA GLY A 384 21.20 9.08 0.13
C GLY A 384 20.82 10.30 -0.70
N GLU A 385 21.05 10.24 -2.01
CA GLU A 385 20.88 11.39 -2.92
C GLU A 385 19.44 11.91 -2.94
N HIS A 386 18.48 11.02 -2.71
CA HIS A 386 17.05 11.33 -2.69
C HIS A 386 16.47 11.52 -1.28
N GLU A 387 17.29 11.67 -0.22
CA GLU A 387 16.80 11.84 1.16
C GLU A 387 15.64 12.85 1.25
N GLY A 388 14.50 12.41 1.77
CA GLY A 388 13.30 13.23 1.94
C GLY A 388 12.41 13.38 0.70
N GLN A 389 12.76 12.77 -0.42
CA GLN A 389 11.91 12.72 -1.61
C GLN A 389 10.99 11.49 -1.57
N VAL A 390 9.82 11.60 -2.19
CA VAL A 390 8.91 10.49 -2.43
C VAL A 390 8.93 10.15 -3.92
N GLY A 391 8.94 8.87 -4.28
CA GLY A 391 8.98 8.46 -5.67
C GLY A 391 9.23 6.99 -5.88
N VAL A 392 9.75 6.66 -7.06
CA VAL A 392 10.20 5.31 -7.44
C VAL A 392 11.65 5.38 -7.91
N ALA A 393 12.54 4.71 -7.21
CA ALA A 393 13.93 4.52 -7.63
C ALA A 393 14.11 3.10 -8.19
N VAL A 394 14.52 2.99 -9.45
CA VAL A 394 14.77 1.71 -10.13
C VAL A 394 16.27 1.42 -10.12
N TYR A 395 16.63 0.26 -9.58
CA TYR A 395 18.00 -0.18 -9.42
C TYR A 395 18.29 -1.45 -10.22
N TYR A 396 19.55 -1.61 -10.59
CA TYR A 396 20.10 -2.84 -11.15
C TYR A 396 21.25 -3.34 -10.29
N TYR A 397 21.11 -4.55 -9.76
CA TYR A 397 22.15 -5.26 -9.03
C TYR A 397 22.90 -6.23 -9.93
N ASN A 398 24.22 -6.04 -10.04
CA ASN A 398 25.12 -6.93 -10.75
C ASN A 398 25.83 -7.86 -9.75
N VAL A 399 25.58 -9.18 -9.86
CA VAL A 399 26.14 -10.20 -8.97
C VAL A 399 27.66 -10.29 -9.12
N GLU A 400 28.17 -10.37 -10.36
CA GLU A 400 29.61 -10.54 -10.65
C GLU A 400 30.44 -9.35 -10.14
N GLN A 401 29.92 -8.14 -10.31
CA GLN A 401 30.58 -6.91 -9.88
C GLN A 401 30.33 -6.59 -8.39
N SER A 402 29.36 -7.26 -7.76
CA SER A 402 28.87 -6.94 -6.42
C SER A 402 28.58 -5.43 -6.26
N SER A 403 27.85 -4.87 -7.23
CA SER A 403 27.52 -3.44 -7.27
C SER A 403 26.05 -3.22 -7.60
N VAL A 404 25.49 -2.14 -7.05
CA VAL A 404 24.13 -1.68 -7.32
C VAL A 404 24.21 -0.36 -8.05
N GLU A 405 23.42 -0.22 -9.10
CA GLU A 405 23.36 1.00 -9.91
C GLU A 405 21.94 1.52 -9.99
N GLU A 406 21.70 2.78 -9.60
CA GLU A 406 20.43 3.46 -9.87
C GLU A 406 20.31 3.81 -11.35
N LYS A 407 19.22 3.37 -11.98
CA LYS A 407 18.95 3.59 -13.41
C LYS A 407 18.01 4.76 -13.63
N VAL A 408 16.98 4.87 -12.79
CA VAL A 408 15.90 5.84 -12.95
C VAL A 408 15.41 6.28 -11.59
N PHE A 409 15.08 7.57 -11.47
CA PHE A 409 14.27 8.09 -10.38
C PHE A 409 13.02 8.80 -10.90
N ILE A 410 11.85 8.43 -10.37
CA ILE A 410 10.55 9.04 -10.70
C ILE A 410 10.04 9.77 -9.44
N PRO A 411 10.30 11.08 -9.30
CA PRO A 411 9.80 11.84 -8.15
C PRO A 411 8.29 12.07 -8.23
N THR A 412 7.66 12.21 -7.06
CA THR A 412 6.30 12.71 -6.89
C THR A 412 6.22 13.66 -5.68
N ASP A 413 5.23 14.54 -5.68
CA ASP A 413 4.84 15.37 -4.54
C ASP A 413 3.66 14.76 -3.76
N THR A 414 3.21 13.56 -4.11
CA THR A 414 2.17 12.83 -3.38
C THR A 414 2.74 12.02 -2.22
N SER A 415 1.87 11.57 -1.30
CA SER A 415 2.27 10.75 -0.15
C SER A 415 2.95 9.44 -0.55
N TRP A 416 3.74 8.87 0.36
CA TRP A 416 4.38 7.58 0.16
C TRP A 416 3.37 6.46 -0.16
N GLY A 417 2.20 6.48 0.48
CA GLY A 417 1.14 5.52 0.22
C GLY A 417 0.57 5.67 -1.18
N ASN A 418 0.33 6.90 -1.64
CA ASN A 418 -0.11 7.16 -3.01
C ASN A 418 0.95 6.72 -4.02
N ALA A 419 2.25 6.99 -3.77
CA ALA A 419 3.33 6.53 -4.64
C ALA A 419 3.33 5.00 -4.79
N ILE A 420 3.15 4.26 -3.69
CA ILE A 420 3.06 2.78 -3.72
C ILE A 420 1.80 2.32 -4.47
N HIS A 421 0.64 2.88 -4.17
CA HIS A 421 -0.65 2.39 -4.71
C HIS A 421 -0.99 2.90 -6.12
N GLU A 422 -0.39 4.01 -6.56
CA GLU A 422 -0.63 4.61 -7.89
C GLU A 422 0.51 4.29 -8.85
N LEU A 423 1.76 4.66 -8.52
CA LEU A 423 2.91 4.36 -9.38
C LEU A 423 3.27 2.87 -9.34
N GLY A 424 3.06 2.20 -8.20
CA GLY A 424 3.28 0.75 -8.08
C GLY A 424 2.31 -0.12 -8.90
N LYS A 425 1.26 0.45 -9.51
CA LYS A 425 0.38 -0.29 -10.44
C LYS A 425 1.17 -0.87 -11.61
N LEU A 426 2.12 -0.11 -12.16
CA LEU A 426 3.06 -0.62 -13.16
C LEU A 426 4.29 0.29 -13.29
N VAL A 427 5.43 -0.19 -12.79
CA VAL A 427 6.75 0.23 -13.26
C VAL A 427 7.51 -1.02 -13.68
N TYR A 428 8.06 -1.00 -14.89
CA TYR A 428 8.90 -2.08 -15.38
C TYR A 428 10.07 -1.52 -16.17
N TYR A 429 11.29 -1.97 -15.85
CA TYR A 429 12.50 -1.57 -16.55
C TYR A 429 13.17 -2.77 -17.25
N SER A 430 13.24 -2.70 -18.57
CA SER A 430 13.96 -3.66 -19.40
C SER A 430 15.42 -3.21 -19.52
N VAL A 431 16.31 -3.90 -18.80
CA VAL A 431 17.76 -3.62 -18.83
C VAL A 431 18.32 -3.81 -20.24
N ASP A 432 18.01 -4.93 -20.90
CA ASP A 432 18.50 -5.25 -22.26
C ASP A 432 18.13 -4.22 -23.33
N ARG A 433 17.02 -3.49 -23.13
CA ARG A 433 16.50 -2.51 -24.10
C ARG A 433 16.66 -1.08 -23.62
N GLU A 434 17.06 -0.88 -22.36
CA GLU A 434 17.08 0.41 -21.65
C GLU A 434 15.73 1.14 -21.75
N MET A 435 14.64 0.37 -21.62
CA MET A 435 13.27 0.86 -21.74
C MET A 435 12.55 0.78 -20.40
N LEU A 436 12.04 1.91 -19.95
CA LEU A 436 11.16 2.04 -18.82
C LEU A 436 9.70 2.10 -19.30
N TYR A 437 8.83 1.36 -18.62
CA TYR A 437 7.40 1.36 -18.80
C TYR A 437 6.74 1.79 -17.50
N VAL A 438 5.86 2.79 -17.56
CA VAL A 438 5.19 3.34 -16.38
C VAL A 438 3.71 3.56 -16.69
N LEU A 439 2.82 3.11 -15.81
CA LEU A 439 1.45 3.60 -15.77
C LEU A 439 1.37 4.72 -14.73
N ALA A 440 1.18 5.96 -15.19
CA ALA A 440 1.03 7.12 -14.33
C ALA A 440 -0.31 7.80 -14.64
N GLY A 441 -1.16 7.95 -13.62
CA GLY A 441 -2.56 8.35 -13.80
C GLY A 441 -3.32 7.34 -14.67
N ASP A 442 -3.89 7.82 -15.77
CA ASP A 442 -4.61 7.03 -16.77
C ASP A 442 -3.77 6.75 -18.03
N THR A 443 -2.47 7.06 -18.00
CA THR A 443 -1.62 7.07 -19.19
C THR A 443 -0.46 6.10 -19.03
N PHE A 444 -0.29 5.24 -20.04
CA PHE A 444 0.81 4.29 -20.13
C PHE A 444 1.94 4.85 -20.99
N TYR A 445 3.11 5.01 -20.37
CA TYR A 445 4.30 5.60 -20.96
C TYR A 445 5.36 4.55 -21.29
N GLU A 446 6.10 4.82 -22.37
CA GLU A 446 7.35 4.14 -22.71
C GLU A 446 8.46 5.18 -22.78
N THR A 447 9.51 5.00 -21.99
CA THR A 447 10.68 5.89 -21.96
C THR A 447 11.94 5.13 -22.33
N ASN A 448 12.65 5.60 -23.34
CA ASN A 448 14.03 5.18 -23.58
C ASN A 448 14.93 5.98 -22.64
N VAL A 449 15.52 5.30 -21.66
CA VAL A 449 16.27 5.93 -20.56
C VAL A 449 17.57 6.54 -21.07
N GLU A 450 18.34 5.81 -21.89
CA GLU A 450 19.61 6.29 -22.49
C GLU A 450 19.43 7.59 -23.30
N LYS A 451 18.33 7.71 -24.05
CA LYS A 451 18.05 8.87 -24.93
C LYS A 451 17.20 9.94 -24.26
N GLU A 452 16.74 9.69 -23.04
CA GLU A 452 15.81 10.57 -22.30
C GLU A 452 14.56 10.92 -23.14
N LYS A 453 13.98 9.92 -23.81
CA LYS A 453 12.81 10.11 -24.69
C LYS A 453 11.61 9.33 -24.18
N THR A 454 10.63 10.07 -23.67
CA THR A 454 9.33 9.55 -23.24
C THR A 454 8.32 9.62 -24.38
N LYS A 455 7.47 8.59 -24.47
CA LYS A 455 6.34 8.51 -25.40
C LYS A 455 5.12 7.98 -24.66
N GLU A 456 4.00 8.67 -24.82
CA GLU A 456 2.68 8.16 -24.46
C GLU A 456 2.28 7.04 -25.44
N LEU A 457 2.05 5.83 -24.92
CA LEU A 457 1.58 4.69 -25.72
C LEU A 457 0.06 4.63 -25.81
N VAL A 458 -0.63 4.92 -24.71
CA VAL A 458 -2.09 4.99 -24.61
C VAL A 458 -2.49 5.85 -23.41
N THR A 459 -3.58 6.60 -23.55
CA THR A 459 -4.19 7.47 -22.52
C THR A 459 -5.61 6.99 -22.22
N GLY A 460 -6.21 7.43 -21.10
CA GLY A 460 -7.59 7.05 -20.75
C GLY A 460 -7.76 5.60 -20.28
N LEU A 461 -6.70 5.01 -19.71
CA LEU A 461 -6.75 3.69 -19.09
C LEU A 461 -7.36 3.78 -17.68
N THR A 462 -8.67 3.59 -17.59
CA THR A 462 -9.39 3.32 -16.32
C THR A 462 -9.22 1.86 -15.91
N GLU A 463 -9.59 1.50 -14.67
CA GLU A 463 -9.27 0.18 -14.08
C GLU A 463 -9.87 -1.02 -14.84
N ASP A 464 -10.89 -0.80 -15.67
CA ASP A 464 -11.54 -1.80 -16.52
C ASP A 464 -11.00 -1.87 -17.96
N HIS A 465 -10.07 -0.97 -18.32
CA HIS A 465 -9.51 -0.87 -19.67
C HIS A 465 -8.12 -1.51 -19.82
N TYR A 466 -7.50 -1.95 -18.71
CA TYR A 466 -6.22 -2.64 -18.72
C TYR A 466 -6.10 -3.67 -17.60
N VAL A 467 -5.15 -4.59 -17.76
CA VAL A 467 -4.73 -5.54 -16.72
C VAL A 467 -3.22 -5.77 -16.81
N VAL A 468 -2.58 -5.92 -15.65
CA VAL A 468 -1.15 -6.22 -15.50
C VAL A 468 -1.02 -7.66 -14.98
N SER A 469 -0.03 -8.41 -15.45
CA SER A 469 0.27 -9.73 -14.89
C SER A 469 0.83 -9.61 -13.47
N SER A 470 0.65 -10.63 -12.63
CA SER A 470 1.12 -10.60 -11.24
C SER A 470 2.64 -10.43 -11.09
N ASP A 471 3.41 -10.82 -12.11
CA ASP A 471 4.88 -10.64 -12.16
C ASP A 471 5.30 -9.31 -12.83
N GLY A 472 4.35 -8.44 -13.19
CA GLY A 472 4.59 -7.15 -13.81
C GLY A 472 5.14 -7.21 -15.25
N ARG A 473 5.33 -8.39 -15.85
CA ARG A 473 5.99 -8.54 -17.16
C ARG A 473 5.07 -8.32 -18.36
N PHE A 474 3.76 -8.40 -18.16
CA PHE A 474 2.76 -8.25 -19.21
C PHE A 474 1.74 -7.18 -18.85
N LEU A 475 1.42 -6.36 -19.84
CA LEU A 475 0.29 -5.44 -19.81
C LEU A 475 -0.64 -5.79 -20.97
N ALA A 476 -1.94 -5.87 -20.70
CA ALA A 476 -2.95 -5.89 -21.74
C ALA A 476 -3.90 -4.71 -21.58
N TYR A 477 -4.20 -4.00 -22.66
CA TYR A 477 -5.01 -2.79 -22.62
C TYR A 477 -5.85 -2.63 -23.89
N GLN A 478 -6.92 -1.86 -23.80
CA GLN A 478 -7.73 -1.46 -24.95
C GLN A 478 -6.98 -0.44 -25.80
N SER A 479 -6.57 -0.83 -27.02
CA SER A 479 -5.74 0.00 -27.91
C SER A 479 -6.54 0.80 -28.93
N LYS A 480 -7.81 0.46 -29.15
CA LYS A 480 -8.69 1.16 -30.08
C LYS A 480 -10.14 1.13 -29.64
N SER A 481 -10.69 2.32 -29.46
CA SER A 481 -12.12 2.54 -29.19
C SER A 481 -12.84 2.89 -30.49
N GLY A 482 -13.88 2.15 -30.84
CA GLY A 482 -14.85 2.52 -31.87
C GLY A 482 -15.94 3.43 -31.30
N GLU A 483 -16.91 3.85 -32.13
CA GLU A 483 -18.06 4.69 -31.70
C GLU A 483 -18.88 4.07 -30.55
N ASN A 484 -18.81 2.75 -30.37
CA ASN A 484 -19.63 1.99 -29.43
C ASN A 484 -18.82 1.21 -28.37
N GLY A 485 -17.53 1.49 -28.20
CA GLY A 485 -16.65 0.81 -27.24
C GLY A 485 -15.37 0.22 -27.88
N ALA A 486 -14.52 -0.41 -27.06
CA ALA A 486 -13.24 -0.95 -27.49
C ALA A 486 -13.39 -2.23 -28.32
N ASN A 487 -12.80 -2.23 -29.52
CA ASN A 487 -12.83 -3.37 -30.43
C ASN A 487 -11.46 -4.04 -30.63
N GLU A 488 -10.41 -3.51 -30.00
CA GLU A 488 -9.06 -4.05 -30.07
C GLU A 488 -8.37 -4.01 -28.71
N LEU A 489 -7.76 -5.13 -28.32
CA LEU A 489 -6.86 -5.25 -27.17
C LEU A 489 -5.43 -5.43 -27.67
N THR A 490 -4.49 -4.72 -27.07
CA THR A 490 -3.05 -4.95 -27.24
C THR A 490 -2.51 -5.63 -26.00
N ILE A 491 -1.77 -6.71 -26.18
CA ILE A 491 -1.03 -7.43 -25.13
C ILE A 491 0.45 -7.23 -25.40
N MET A 492 1.15 -6.63 -24.44
CA MET A 492 2.57 -6.30 -24.51
C MET A 492 3.36 -7.11 -23.48
N ASN A 493 4.45 -7.70 -23.93
CA ASN A 493 5.49 -8.23 -23.05
C ASN A 493 6.53 -7.14 -22.85
N LEU A 494 6.66 -6.62 -21.63
CA LEU A 494 7.46 -5.43 -21.33
C LEU A 494 8.96 -5.72 -21.37
N SER A 495 9.37 -6.95 -21.06
CA SER A 495 10.76 -7.39 -21.15
C SER A 495 11.32 -7.31 -22.57
N SER A 496 10.56 -7.83 -23.55
CA SER A 496 10.99 -7.89 -24.96
C SER A 496 10.44 -6.76 -25.83
N GLY A 497 9.42 -6.04 -25.35
CA GLY A 497 8.68 -5.02 -26.11
C GLY A 497 7.78 -5.58 -27.21
N LYS A 498 7.62 -6.91 -27.28
CA LYS A 498 6.77 -7.54 -28.30
C LYS A 498 5.31 -7.34 -27.94
N THR A 499 4.52 -6.95 -28.94
CA THR A 499 3.07 -6.79 -28.83
C THR A 499 2.35 -7.82 -29.69
N ARG A 500 1.12 -8.15 -29.28
CA ARG A 500 0.14 -8.90 -30.07
C ARG A 500 -1.24 -8.30 -29.83
N THR A 501 -2.15 -8.45 -30.78
CA THR A 501 -3.50 -7.89 -30.68
C THR A 501 -4.59 -8.96 -30.72
N VAL A 502 -5.72 -8.63 -30.12
CA VAL A 502 -6.99 -9.34 -30.26
C VAL A 502 -8.02 -8.33 -30.77
N THR A 503 -8.81 -8.72 -31.76
CA THR A 503 -9.82 -7.84 -32.37
C THR A 503 -11.20 -8.49 -32.30
N GLY A 504 -12.19 -7.76 -31.80
CA GLY A 504 -13.59 -8.16 -31.79
C GLY A 504 -14.20 -8.14 -33.18
N LYS A 505 -15.32 -8.84 -33.38
CA LYS A 505 -16.07 -8.75 -34.64
C LYS A 505 -16.85 -7.44 -34.70
N GLU A 506 -17.36 -7.10 -35.88
CA GLU A 506 -18.34 -6.02 -36.01
C GLU A 506 -19.54 -6.28 -35.09
N GLY A 507 -19.94 -5.27 -34.31
CA GLY A 507 -20.99 -5.41 -33.31
C GLY A 507 -20.54 -5.88 -31.93
N GLU A 508 -19.24 -6.17 -31.74
CA GLU A 508 -18.68 -6.66 -30.48
C GLU A 508 -17.71 -5.65 -29.84
N ASN A 509 -17.71 -5.60 -28.51
CA ASN A 509 -16.65 -4.98 -27.72
C ASN A 509 -15.86 -6.06 -26.98
N ILE A 510 -14.61 -5.77 -26.63
CA ILE A 510 -13.73 -6.69 -25.89
C ILE A 510 -13.06 -6.02 -24.70
N TYR A 511 -12.95 -6.76 -23.60
CA TYR A 511 -12.48 -6.26 -22.31
C TYR A 511 -11.34 -7.14 -21.78
N PRO A 512 -10.23 -6.56 -21.33
CA PRO A 512 -9.20 -7.33 -20.63
C PRO A 512 -9.75 -7.74 -19.26
N LEU A 513 -9.61 -9.01 -18.88
CA LEU A 513 -10.10 -9.51 -17.60
C LEU A 513 -8.98 -9.89 -16.64
N GLY A 514 -7.81 -10.25 -17.15
CA GLY A 514 -6.63 -10.51 -16.31
C GLY A 514 -5.66 -11.50 -16.92
N PHE A 515 -4.73 -11.96 -16.09
CA PHE A 515 -3.81 -13.05 -16.40
C PHE A 515 -3.93 -14.15 -15.36
N VAL A 516 -3.98 -15.40 -15.81
CA VAL A 516 -3.75 -16.56 -14.95
C VAL A 516 -2.43 -17.17 -15.36
N LYS A 517 -1.42 -17.03 -14.50
CA LYS A 517 -0.01 -17.23 -14.88
C LYS A 517 0.35 -16.31 -16.07
N ASN A 518 0.74 -16.89 -17.19
CA ASN A 518 1.09 -16.19 -18.43
C ASN A 518 -0.03 -16.19 -19.47
N ASP A 519 -1.20 -16.75 -19.14
CA ASP A 519 -2.33 -16.85 -20.04
C ASP A 519 -3.25 -15.63 -19.87
N PHE A 520 -3.50 -14.94 -20.98
CA PHE A 520 -4.33 -13.74 -21.02
C PHE A 520 -5.80 -14.12 -21.10
N VAL A 521 -6.62 -13.54 -20.23
CA VAL A 521 -8.07 -13.72 -20.16
C VAL A 521 -8.76 -12.44 -20.63
N TYR A 522 -9.69 -12.55 -21.57
CA TYR A 522 -10.51 -11.43 -22.02
C TYR A 522 -11.95 -11.87 -22.29
N GLY A 523 -12.87 -10.92 -22.18
CA GLY A 523 -14.28 -11.13 -22.48
C GLY A 523 -14.74 -10.39 -23.72
N THR A 524 -15.87 -10.83 -24.27
CA THR A 524 -16.51 -10.24 -25.45
C THR A 524 -17.97 -9.94 -25.16
N SER A 525 -18.39 -8.69 -25.32
CA SER A 525 -19.79 -8.26 -25.26
C SER A 525 -20.33 -7.96 -26.65
N ARG A 526 -21.66 -7.92 -26.79
CA ARG A 526 -22.34 -7.43 -27.99
C ARG A 526 -22.99 -6.10 -27.67
N ILE A 527 -22.92 -5.15 -28.60
CA ILE A 527 -23.53 -3.82 -28.42
C ILE A 527 -25.05 -3.95 -28.22
N GLU A 528 -25.70 -4.91 -28.88
CA GLU A 528 -27.14 -5.17 -28.75
C GLU A 528 -27.54 -5.77 -27.40
N ASP A 529 -26.59 -6.33 -26.64
CA ASP A 529 -26.83 -6.89 -25.31
C ASP A 529 -26.66 -5.83 -24.19
N ALA A 530 -26.35 -4.57 -24.55
CA ALA A 530 -26.27 -3.48 -23.58
C ALA A 530 -27.59 -3.34 -22.79
N GLY A 531 -27.47 -3.10 -21.50
CA GLY A 531 -28.61 -2.97 -20.60
C GLY A 531 -28.19 -2.30 -19.31
N GLN A 532 -28.86 -2.61 -18.21
CA GLN A 532 -28.56 -2.06 -16.90
C GLN A 532 -28.44 -3.14 -15.83
N THR A 533 -27.68 -2.88 -14.78
CA THR A 533 -27.74 -3.67 -13.55
C THR A 533 -29.07 -3.39 -12.83
N ALA A 534 -29.39 -4.18 -11.80
CA ALA A 534 -30.56 -3.89 -10.94
C ALA A 534 -30.48 -2.51 -10.24
N ALA A 535 -29.29 -1.91 -10.17
CA ALA A 535 -29.01 -0.56 -9.67
C ALA A 535 -29.32 0.56 -10.66
N GLY A 536 -29.55 0.23 -11.93
CA GLY A 536 -29.71 1.20 -13.00
C GLY A 536 -28.39 1.71 -13.58
N GLU A 537 -27.26 1.06 -13.26
CA GLU A 537 -25.98 1.32 -13.90
C GLU A 537 -25.94 0.69 -15.28
N ASP A 538 -25.29 1.34 -16.24
CA ASP A 538 -25.12 0.76 -17.57
C ASP A 538 -24.23 -0.49 -17.50
N ALA A 539 -24.72 -1.58 -18.08
CA ALA A 539 -24.04 -2.87 -18.12
C ALA A 539 -23.66 -3.21 -19.57
N SER A 540 -22.40 -3.60 -19.78
CA SER A 540 -21.88 -4.17 -21.03
C SER A 540 -21.55 -5.66 -20.87
N PRO A 541 -22.56 -6.53 -20.68
CA PRO A 541 -22.34 -7.91 -20.31
C PRO A 541 -21.66 -8.72 -21.41
N MET A 542 -20.69 -9.52 -21.01
CA MET A 542 -19.93 -10.36 -21.91
C MET A 542 -20.68 -11.67 -22.11
N TYR A 543 -20.93 -12.06 -23.36
CA TYR A 543 -21.57 -13.35 -23.67
C TYR A 543 -20.55 -14.50 -23.72
N LYS A 544 -19.26 -14.16 -23.82
CA LYS A 544 -18.15 -15.10 -24.01
C LYS A 544 -16.89 -14.60 -23.32
N VAL A 545 -16.13 -15.53 -22.73
CA VAL A 545 -14.78 -15.32 -22.20
C VAL A 545 -13.79 -16.26 -22.90
N GLU A 546 -12.62 -15.76 -23.26
CA GLU A 546 -11.56 -16.51 -23.93
C GLU A 546 -10.24 -16.40 -23.15
N ILE A 547 -9.48 -17.51 -23.13
CA ILE A 547 -8.16 -17.58 -22.52
C ILE A 547 -7.15 -17.89 -23.64
N GLN A 548 -6.17 -17.02 -23.81
CA GLN A 548 -5.09 -17.15 -24.80
C GLN A 548 -3.75 -17.32 -24.12
N ASN A 549 -3.01 -18.34 -24.53
CA ASN A 549 -1.67 -18.57 -24.01
C ASN A 549 -0.65 -17.53 -24.52
N SER A 550 0.58 -17.61 -24.01
CA SER A 550 1.70 -16.72 -24.40
C SER A 550 2.01 -16.68 -25.90
N LYS A 551 1.56 -17.67 -26.68
CA LYS A 551 1.71 -17.72 -28.15
C LYS A 551 0.50 -17.13 -28.90
N GLY A 552 -0.49 -16.60 -28.19
CA GLY A 552 -1.74 -16.07 -28.75
C GLY A 552 -2.72 -17.13 -29.22
N LYS A 553 -2.55 -18.40 -28.81
CA LYS A 553 -3.51 -19.46 -29.14
C LYS A 553 -4.60 -19.52 -28.07
N THR A 554 -5.86 -19.45 -28.50
CA THR A 554 -7.01 -19.71 -27.60
C THR A 554 -6.94 -21.14 -27.08
N VAL A 555 -6.79 -21.28 -25.76
CA VAL A 555 -6.75 -22.57 -25.05
C VAL A 555 -8.09 -22.92 -24.40
N LYS A 556 -8.91 -21.90 -24.12
CA LYS A 556 -10.26 -22.08 -23.56
C LYS A 556 -11.20 -21.00 -24.09
N THR A 557 -12.45 -21.40 -24.32
CA THR A 557 -13.59 -20.52 -24.56
C THR A 557 -14.70 -20.93 -23.60
N TYR A 558 -15.26 -19.97 -22.88
CA TYR A 558 -16.45 -20.13 -22.05
C TYR A 558 -17.58 -19.32 -22.66
N GLU A 559 -18.69 -19.99 -22.95
CA GLU A 559 -19.93 -19.42 -23.48
C GLU A 559 -21.08 -20.32 -23.04
N GLN A 560 -22.11 -19.73 -22.43
CA GLN A 560 -23.29 -20.45 -22.00
C GLN A 560 -24.55 -19.68 -22.43
N LYS A 561 -25.50 -20.39 -23.01
CA LYS A 561 -26.76 -19.79 -23.47
C LYS A 561 -27.52 -19.16 -22.30
N GLU A 562 -28.04 -17.95 -22.51
CA GLU A 562 -28.85 -17.17 -21.55
C GLU A 562 -28.11 -16.79 -20.25
N ILE A 563 -26.78 -16.92 -20.25
CA ILE A 563 -25.90 -16.54 -19.16
C ILE A 563 -24.89 -15.53 -19.68
N TYR A 564 -24.68 -14.49 -18.90
CA TYR A 564 -23.77 -13.39 -19.20
C TYR A 564 -22.71 -13.28 -18.11
N ILE A 565 -21.59 -12.64 -18.42
CA ILE A 565 -20.48 -12.40 -17.50
C ILE A 565 -20.37 -10.89 -17.29
N LEU A 566 -20.42 -10.46 -16.04
CA LEU A 566 -20.25 -9.04 -15.68
C LEU A 566 -18.79 -8.72 -15.34
N GLY A 567 -18.04 -9.70 -14.84
CA GLY A 567 -16.64 -9.53 -14.46
C GLY A 567 -15.95 -10.88 -14.23
N ALA A 568 -14.67 -10.83 -13.88
CA ALA A 568 -13.90 -12.00 -13.51
C ALA A 568 -12.84 -11.68 -12.46
N LYS A 569 -12.60 -12.62 -11.53
CA LYS A 569 -11.52 -12.56 -10.55
C LYS A 569 -10.43 -13.57 -10.91
N MET A 570 -9.18 -13.16 -10.77
CA MET A 570 -8.03 -14.02 -11.02
C MET A 570 -7.46 -14.52 -9.70
N GLU A 571 -7.29 -15.83 -9.59
CA GLU A 571 -6.49 -16.45 -8.54
C GLU A 571 -5.30 -17.20 -9.17
N LYS A 572 -4.28 -17.53 -8.37
CA LYS A 572 -2.99 -18.13 -8.79
C LYS A 572 -3.11 -19.15 -9.93
N ASN A 573 -4.11 -20.05 -9.87
CA ASN A 573 -4.35 -21.10 -10.86
C ASN A 573 -5.79 -21.18 -11.39
N ARG A 574 -6.64 -20.17 -11.19
CA ARG A 574 -8.04 -20.22 -11.68
C ARG A 574 -8.63 -18.85 -11.98
N VAL A 575 -9.60 -18.85 -12.89
CA VAL A 575 -10.50 -17.72 -13.16
C VAL A 575 -11.83 -17.99 -12.47
N ILE A 576 -12.35 -16.99 -11.77
CA ILE A 576 -13.72 -16.99 -11.23
C ILE A 576 -14.55 -16.02 -12.06
N LEU A 577 -15.64 -16.47 -12.67
CA LEU A 577 -16.52 -15.65 -13.51
C LEU A 577 -17.75 -15.22 -12.73
N GLU A 578 -18.00 -13.90 -12.72
CA GLU A 578 -19.18 -13.29 -12.12
C GLU A 578 -20.33 -13.33 -13.13
N ARG A 579 -21.31 -14.19 -12.88
CA ARG A 579 -22.37 -14.48 -13.86
C ARG A 579 -23.64 -13.68 -13.60
N ALA A 580 -24.38 -13.40 -14.66
CA ALA A 580 -25.69 -12.77 -14.61
C ALA A 580 -26.70 -13.41 -15.57
N VAL A 581 -27.99 -13.26 -15.23
CA VAL A 581 -29.14 -13.57 -16.08
C VAL A 581 -29.82 -12.27 -16.52
N ARG A 582 -30.43 -12.28 -17.71
CA ARG A 582 -31.13 -11.13 -18.28
C ARG A 582 -32.65 -11.28 -18.16
N ASP A 583 -33.31 -10.23 -17.68
CA ASP A 583 -34.77 -10.03 -17.79
C ASP A 583 -35.05 -8.66 -18.43
N GLY A 584 -35.59 -8.64 -19.65
CA GLY A 584 -35.72 -7.42 -20.45
C GLY A 584 -34.35 -6.79 -20.73
N SER A 585 -34.15 -5.55 -20.25
CA SER A 585 -32.88 -4.82 -20.31
C SER A 585 -32.07 -4.90 -19.01
N ILE A 586 -32.50 -5.69 -18.03
CA ILE A 586 -31.91 -5.72 -16.69
C ILE A 586 -31.12 -7.01 -16.48
N TYR A 587 -29.93 -6.88 -15.91
CA TYR A 587 -29.04 -7.97 -15.54
C TYR A 587 -29.01 -8.15 -14.02
N THR A 588 -29.13 -9.40 -13.57
CA THR A 588 -29.11 -9.77 -12.15
C THR A 588 -28.09 -10.88 -11.92
N ALA A 589 -27.26 -10.73 -10.87
CA ALA A 589 -26.24 -11.70 -10.53
C ALA A 589 -26.79 -13.11 -10.30
N THR A 590 -26.00 -14.12 -10.63
CA THR A 590 -26.29 -15.55 -10.39
C THR A 590 -25.01 -16.27 -9.94
N ALA A 591 -25.10 -17.55 -9.61
CA ALA A 591 -23.98 -18.33 -9.07
C ALA A 591 -22.72 -18.21 -9.94
N GLU A 592 -21.54 -18.05 -9.36
CA GLU A 592 -20.26 -17.95 -10.08
C GLU A 592 -19.87 -19.22 -10.86
N GLU A 593 -18.88 -19.13 -11.74
CA GLU A 593 -18.26 -20.27 -12.45
C GLU A 593 -16.74 -20.27 -12.30
N TYR A 594 -16.12 -21.45 -12.24
CA TYR A 594 -14.68 -21.60 -12.00
C TYR A 594 -13.97 -22.27 -13.17
N ILE A 595 -12.93 -21.63 -13.72
CA ILE A 595 -12.06 -22.19 -14.76
C ILE A 595 -10.66 -22.41 -14.19
N SER A 596 -10.30 -23.67 -13.94
CA SER A 596 -8.96 -24.04 -13.44
C SER A 596 -7.93 -24.15 -14.58
N ASN A 597 -6.73 -23.62 -14.33
CA ASN A 597 -5.55 -23.83 -15.16
C ASN A 597 -4.77 -25.05 -14.63
N ASN A 598 -4.70 -26.11 -15.43
CA ASN A 598 -4.03 -27.38 -15.10
C ASN A 598 -2.62 -27.50 -15.70
N GLU A 599 -2.03 -26.41 -16.23
CA GLU A 599 -0.65 -26.48 -16.70
C GLU A 599 0.30 -26.69 -15.51
N GLU A 600 1.02 -27.82 -15.52
CA GLU A 600 2.14 -28.08 -14.61
C GLU A 600 3.26 -27.09 -14.95
N GLN A 601 3.54 -26.17 -14.02
CA GLN A 601 4.71 -25.32 -14.11
C GLN A 601 5.91 -26.16 -13.64
N LYS A 602 7.02 -26.13 -14.39
CA LYS A 602 8.30 -26.52 -13.79
C LYS A 602 8.58 -25.49 -12.71
N GLU A 603 8.35 -25.86 -11.46
CA GLU A 603 8.80 -25.07 -10.34
C GLU A 603 10.33 -24.94 -10.44
N SER A 604 10.85 -23.77 -10.10
CA SER A 604 12.26 -23.64 -9.77
C SER A 604 12.55 -24.63 -8.63
N ASN A 605 13.76 -25.20 -8.56
CA ASN A 605 14.17 -25.99 -7.39
C ASN A 605 14.16 -25.15 -6.09
N ILE A 606 14.06 -23.82 -6.20
CA ILE A 606 13.91 -22.91 -5.07
C ILE A 606 12.47 -22.40 -4.96
N TYR A 607 11.84 -22.61 -3.81
CA TYR A 607 10.47 -22.16 -3.54
C TYR A 607 10.27 -21.77 -2.07
N LEU A 608 9.35 -20.85 -1.81
CA LEU A 608 8.96 -20.47 -0.46
C LEU A 608 8.14 -21.59 0.21
N ASP A 609 8.53 -21.97 1.42
CA ASP A 609 7.90 -23.02 2.22
C ASP A 609 7.78 -22.59 3.68
N SER A 610 6.85 -23.21 4.41
CA SER A 610 6.71 -23.01 5.85
C SER A 610 7.13 -24.23 6.64
N TYR A 611 7.58 -24.02 7.87
CA TYR A 611 7.86 -25.08 8.83
C TYR A 611 7.45 -24.64 10.23
N VAL A 612 7.22 -25.59 11.13
CA VAL A 612 6.71 -25.32 12.48
C VAL A 612 7.70 -25.82 13.51
N THR A 613 7.94 -25.00 14.52
CA THR A 613 8.73 -25.34 15.70
C THR A 613 7.96 -25.02 16.98
N GLU A 614 8.45 -25.51 18.12
CA GLU A 614 7.72 -25.37 19.39
C GLU A 614 7.76 -23.92 19.90
N LEU A 615 8.93 -23.26 19.84
CA LEU A 615 9.13 -21.91 20.37
C LEU A 615 8.66 -20.85 19.38
N LYS A 616 9.07 -20.91 18.10
CA LYS A 616 8.73 -19.88 17.10
C LYS A 616 7.44 -20.13 16.31
N LYS A 617 6.80 -21.29 16.48
CA LYS A 617 5.60 -21.71 15.72
C LYS A 617 5.88 -21.72 14.21
N LYS A 618 4.92 -21.31 13.37
CA LYS A 618 5.08 -21.26 11.92
C LYS A 618 6.15 -20.23 11.54
N GLN A 619 7.11 -20.68 10.73
CA GLN A 619 8.24 -19.93 10.20
C GLN A 619 8.34 -20.15 8.69
N MET A 620 8.98 -19.21 8.01
CA MET A 620 9.20 -19.24 6.56
C MET A 620 10.65 -19.60 6.21
N ARG A 621 10.84 -20.28 5.08
CA ARG A 621 12.14 -20.53 4.47
C ARG A 621 12.05 -20.55 2.95
N LEU A 622 13.14 -20.20 2.28
CA LEU A 622 13.31 -20.49 0.86
C LEU A 622 13.97 -21.85 0.74
N THR A 623 13.20 -22.86 0.33
CA THR A 623 13.60 -24.26 0.25
C THR A 623 14.31 -24.56 -1.06
N TYR A 624 15.38 -25.33 -1.01
CA TYR A 624 16.14 -25.84 -2.15
C TYR A 624 15.89 -27.35 -2.25
N GLU A 625 15.32 -27.82 -3.37
CA GLU A 625 15.04 -29.25 -3.59
C GLU A 625 16.32 -30.11 -3.55
N ASP A 626 17.42 -29.57 -4.06
CA ASP A 626 18.75 -30.18 -4.05
C ASP A 626 19.53 -29.91 -2.76
N GLY A 627 18.98 -29.08 -1.87
CA GLY A 627 19.57 -28.69 -0.59
C GLY A 627 20.75 -27.72 -0.70
N ILE A 628 21.27 -27.33 0.45
CA ILE A 628 22.46 -26.47 0.59
C ILE A 628 23.55 -27.23 1.34
N SER A 629 24.75 -27.31 0.75
CA SER A 629 25.93 -27.94 1.36
C SER A 629 26.62 -27.05 2.39
N ASP A 630 26.94 -25.83 1.97
CA ASP A 630 27.73 -24.86 2.73
C ASP A 630 26.79 -23.87 3.44
N LYS A 631 27.01 -23.65 4.74
CA LYS A 631 26.04 -22.98 5.62
C LYS A 631 26.66 -21.82 6.40
N GLU A 632 27.86 -21.42 6.01
CA GLU A 632 28.64 -20.36 6.64
C GLU A 632 28.97 -19.31 5.58
N PRO A 633 27.95 -18.60 5.08
CA PRO A 633 28.09 -17.81 3.88
C PRO A 633 28.99 -16.60 4.14
N LYS A 634 29.75 -16.22 3.12
CA LYS A 634 30.46 -14.96 3.14
C LYS A 634 29.49 -13.82 2.91
N VAL A 635 29.45 -12.86 3.84
CA VAL A 635 28.59 -11.68 3.75
C VAL A 635 29.24 -10.62 2.86
N LEU A 636 28.52 -10.21 1.83
CA LEU A 636 28.86 -9.11 0.95
C LEU A 636 27.94 -7.92 1.23
N LYS A 637 28.51 -6.73 1.15
CA LYS A 637 27.77 -5.47 1.11
C LYS A 637 28.08 -4.81 -0.23
N PRO A 638 27.33 -5.17 -1.30
CA PRO A 638 27.38 -4.45 -2.55
C PRO A 638 27.37 -2.94 -2.32
N LYS A 639 28.23 -2.24 -3.07
CA LYS A 639 28.32 -0.79 -2.98
C LYS A 639 27.56 -0.16 -4.14
N GLN A 640 27.00 1.01 -3.90
CA GLN A 640 26.37 1.81 -4.94
C GLN A 640 27.43 2.41 -5.85
N VAL A 641 27.18 2.49 -7.16
CA VAL A 641 28.10 3.12 -8.09
C VAL A 641 28.12 4.63 -7.81
N MET A 642 29.31 5.20 -7.70
CA MET A 642 29.50 6.64 -7.48
C MET A 642 29.33 7.40 -8.79
N PHE A 643 28.82 8.64 -8.70
CA PHE A 643 28.55 9.49 -9.87
C PHE A 643 27.54 8.86 -10.84
N GLU A 644 26.61 8.08 -10.31
CA GLU A 644 25.37 7.76 -11.01
C GLU A 644 24.74 9.09 -11.45
N ASN A 645 24.39 9.20 -12.73
CA ASN A 645 23.48 10.25 -13.20
C ASN A 645 22.18 9.53 -13.52
N PRO A 646 21.40 9.09 -12.50
CA PRO A 646 20.14 8.42 -12.75
C PRO A 646 19.27 9.35 -13.59
N THR A 647 18.58 8.78 -14.58
CA THR A 647 17.65 9.59 -15.36
C THR A 647 16.45 9.92 -14.48
N THR A 648 16.30 11.19 -14.12
CA THR A 648 15.08 11.66 -13.46
C THR A 648 13.98 11.86 -14.50
N ILE A 649 12.84 11.19 -14.30
CA ILE A 649 11.69 11.25 -15.21
C ILE A 649 10.47 11.73 -14.42
N THR A 650 9.85 12.80 -14.90
CA THR A 650 8.59 13.33 -14.35
C THR A 650 7.45 13.03 -15.31
N PHE A 651 6.28 12.70 -14.77
CA PHE A 651 5.05 12.53 -15.52
C PHE A 651 4.06 13.56 -15.04
N ASP A 652 3.52 14.36 -15.96
CA ASP A 652 2.40 15.24 -15.69
C ASP A 652 1.12 14.45 -15.98
N TYR A 653 0.35 14.13 -14.95
CA TYR A 653 -0.96 13.49 -15.10
C TYR A 653 -2.01 14.18 -14.24
N ASP A 654 -3.22 14.26 -14.76
CA ASP A 654 -4.34 14.84 -14.02
C ASP A 654 -4.78 13.89 -12.90
N LYS A 655 -5.09 14.45 -11.74
CA LYS A 655 -5.67 13.69 -10.64
C LYS A 655 -7.08 13.25 -11.03
N LYS A 656 -7.45 12.01 -10.71
CA LYS A 656 -8.81 11.53 -10.93
C LYS A 656 -9.80 12.34 -10.08
N GLU A 657 -10.88 12.80 -10.70
CA GLU A 657 -11.90 13.63 -10.03
C GLU A 657 -12.78 12.86 -9.03
N LYS A 658 -12.79 11.52 -9.08
CA LYS A 658 -13.58 10.66 -8.18
C LYS A 658 -12.76 9.46 -7.73
N GLN A 659 -12.18 9.56 -6.54
CA GLN A 659 -11.39 8.47 -5.98
C GLN A 659 -11.59 8.42 -4.47
N TYR A 660 -11.74 7.20 -3.96
CA TYR A 660 -11.97 6.90 -2.55
C TYR A 660 -10.76 6.17 -1.99
N TYR A 661 -10.15 6.73 -0.96
CA TYR A 661 -8.96 6.20 -0.32
C TYR A 661 -9.34 5.49 0.97
N VAL A 662 -8.88 4.25 1.11
CA VAL A 662 -9.15 3.42 2.29
C VAL A 662 -7.93 3.42 3.19
N TYR A 663 -8.10 3.90 4.42
CA TYR A 663 -7.08 3.86 5.46
C TYR A 663 -7.46 2.84 6.52
N GLY A 664 -6.53 1.98 6.89
CA GLY A 664 -6.73 0.91 7.89
C GLY A 664 -5.38 0.45 8.41
N TYR A 665 -5.33 -0.04 9.65
CA TYR A 665 -4.08 -0.45 10.33
C TYR A 665 -2.93 0.57 10.18
N GLY A 666 -3.27 1.86 10.23
CA GLY A 666 -2.32 2.97 10.18
C GLY A 666 -1.70 3.28 8.81
N LYS A 667 -2.19 2.71 7.70
CA LYS A 667 -1.69 3.06 6.36
C LYS A 667 -2.79 3.13 5.31
N LEU A 668 -2.46 3.71 4.16
CA LEU A 668 -3.29 3.60 2.97
C LEU A 668 -3.30 2.14 2.50
N GLN A 669 -4.49 1.55 2.40
CA GLN A 669 -4.71 0.16 1.99
C GLN A 669 -5.04 0.03 0.50
N GLY A 670 -5.48 1.12 -0.12
CA GLY A 670 -5.78 1.17 -1.55
C GLY A 670 -6.67 2.34 -1.90
N SER A 671 -6.96 2.46 -3.19
CA SER A 671 -7.86 3.47 -3.74
C SER A 671 -8.88 2.81 -4.67
N TYR A 672 -10.09 3.37 -4.72
CA TYR A 672 -11.26 2.78 -5.38
C TYR A 672 -12.04 3.85 -6.12
N GLU A 673 -12.67 3.49 -7.25
CA GLU A 673 -13.57 4.39 -7.98
C GLU A 673 -15.02 4.33 -7.45
N ILE A 674 -15.37 3.28 -6.70
CA ILE A 674 -16.69 3.02 -6.12
C ILE A 674 -16.63 3.10 -4.60
N ALA A 675 -17.50 3.91 -3.99
CA ALA A 675 -17.53 4.11 -2.54
C ALA A 675 -17.93 2.84 -1.78
N GLY A 676 -18.86 2.05 -2.31
CA GLY A 676 -19.27 0.78 -1.71
C GLY A 676 -18.13 -0.22 -1.55
N ASP A 677 -17.26 -0.34 -2.55
CA ASP A 677 -16.07 -1.20 -2.50
C ASP A 677 -15.07 -0.69 -1.44
N ALA A 678 -14.84 0.63 -1.43
CA ALA A 678 -13.99 1.27 -0.44
C ALA A 678 -14.49 1.04 1.00
N ILE A 679 -15.80 1.16 1.22
CA ILE A 679 -16.43 0.98 2.55
C ILE A 679 -16.30 -0.47 3.01
N GLN A 680 -16.64 -1.44 2.16
CA GLN A 680 -16.49 -2.86 2.50
C GLN A 680 -15.04 -3.19 2.88
N LYS A 681 -14.08 -2.62 2.14
CA LYS A 681 -12.66 -2.80 2.45
C LYS A 681 -12.27 -2.13 3.76
N ALA A 682 -12.66 -0.87 3.98
CA ALA A 682 -12.36 -0.14 5.22
C ALA A 682 -12.95 -0.85 6.44
N ASP A 683 -14.15 -1.39 6.32
CA ASP A 683 -14.85 -2.11 7.39
C ASP A 683 -14.08 -3.34 7.87
N SER A 684 -13.47 -4.08 6.93
CA SER A 684 -12.62 -5.24 7.24
C SER A 684 -11.37 -4.90 8.06
N TYR A 685 -10.97 -3.63 8.10
CA TYR A 685 -9.80 -3.13 8.81
C TYR A 685 -10.15 -2.23 10.01
N GLY A 686 -11.44 -2.08 10.32
CA GLY A 686 -11.90 -1.08 11.29
C GLY A 686 -11.50 0.35 10.93
N GLY A 687 -11.39 0.64 9.62
CA GLY A 687 -10.74 1.82 9.06
C GLY A 687 -11.68 2.97 8.68
N VAL A 688 -11.21 3.76 7.71
CA VAL A 688 -11.81 5.03 7.23
C VAL A 688 -11.76 5.10 5.70
N VAL A 689 -12.78 5.72 5.11
CA VAL A 689 -12.83 6.10 3.69
C VAL A 689 -12.91 7.61 3.56
N VAL A 690 -12.03 8.19 2.75
CA VAL A 690 -12.06 9.62 2.37
C VAL A 690 -12.03 9.78 0.86
N ASP A 691 -12.53 10.92 0.36
CA ASP A 691 -12.36 11.29 -1.05
C ASP A 691 -11.01 11.99 -1.30
N GLN A 692 -10.76 12.37 -2.56
CA GLN A 692 -9.55 13.10 -2.97
C GLN A 692 -9.33 14.47 -2.31
N SER A 693 -10.37 15.02 -1.69
CA SER A 693 -10.31 16.27 -0.92
C SER A 693 -10.21 16.02 0.59
N GLN A 694 -9.93 14.77 1.00
CA GLN A 694 -9.88 14.31 2.39
C GLN A 694 -11.22 14.44 3.13
N SER A 695 -12.35 14.57 2.42
CA SER A 695 -13.67 14.57 3.06
C SER A 695 -14.03 13.15 3.46
N TYR A 696 -14.49 12.97 4.70
CA TYR A 696 -14.95 11.69 5.20
C TYR A 696 -16.18 11.19 4.43
N ILE A 697 -16.02 10.01 3.83
CA ILE A 697 -17.11 9.26 3.21
C ILE A 697 -17.66 8.24 4.19
N TRP A 698 -16.77 7.59 4.97
CA TRP A 698 -17.15 6.57 5.92
C TRP A 698 -16.10 6.38 7.02
N GLU A 699 -16.53 6.09 8.25
CA GLU A 699 -15.64 5.73 9.35
C GLU A 699 -16.26 4.61 10.19
N ARG A 700 -15.47 3.59 10.53
CA ARG A 700 -15.96 2.51 11.41
C ARG A 700 -16.36 3.09 12.76
N GLY A 701 -17.58 2.78 13.19
CA GLY A 701 -18.07 3.01 14.56
C GLY A 701 -18.22 4.47 15.01
N ASN A 702 -17.90 5.46 14.17
CA ASN A 702 -18.12 6.88 14.46
C ASN A 702 -19.58 7.27 14.15
N ARG A 703 -20.54 6.67 14.88
CA ARG A 703 -21.98 6.90 14.71
C ARG A 703 -22.71 6.81 16.03
N ASP A 704 -23.86 7.47 16.14
CA ASP A 704 -24.75 7.32 17.30
C ASP A 704 -25.34 5.90 17.33
N LEU A 705 -25.76 5.44 18.51
CA LEU A 705 -26.44 4.14 18.66
C LEU A 705 -27.81 4.12 17.97
N ASN A 706 -28.50 5.26 17.96
CA ASN A 706 -29.82 5.41 17.35
C ASN A 706 -29.87 6.77 16.67
N TYR A 707 -30.30 6.80 15.41
CA TYR A 707 -30.40 8.05 14.66
C TYR A 707 -31.60 8.00 13.72
N THR A 708 -32.27 9.12 13.52
CA THR A 708 -33.27 9.28 12.48
C THR A 708 -33.09 10.66 11.89
N ILE A 709 -33.03 10.74 10.56
CA ILE A 709 -32.86 12.00 9.87
C ILE A 709 -34.02 12.94 10.21
N ASP A 710 -33.68 14.17 10.57
CA ASP A 710 -34.65 15.22 10.83
C ASP A 710 -35.52 15.46 9.60
N HIS A 711 -36.85 15.56 9.79
CA HIS A 711 -37.82 15.71 8.70
C HIS A 711 -37.79 14.58 7.65
N SER A 712 -37.35 13.38 8.04
CA SER A 712 -37.26 12.18 7.19
C SER A 712 -38.55 11.83 6.44
N GLU A 713 -39.73 12.09 7.00
CA GLU A 713 -41.01 11.81 6.33
C GLU A 713 -41.22 12.68 5.07
N ASP A 714 -40.97 14.00 5.19
CA ASP A 714 -41.09 14.94 4.06
C ASP A 714 -40.02 14.66 3.00
N MET A 715 -38.80 14.35 3.45
CA MET A 715 -37.68 13.98 2.60
C MET A 715 -38.00 12.71 1.79
N ALA A 716 -38.44 11.64 2.45
CA ALA A 716 -38.77 10.38 1.79
C ALA A 716 -39.95 10.55 0.80
N ALA A 717 -40.95 11.37 1.13
CA ALA A 717 -42.05 11.67 0.23
C ALA A 717 -41.59 12.39 -1.06
N GLN A 718 -40.64 13.32 -0.94
CA GLN A 718 -40.06 14.03 -2.10
C GLN A 718 -39.20 13.10 -2.97
N ILE A 719 -38.35 12.29 -2.35
CA ILE A 719 -37.54 11.28 -3.06
C ILE A 719 -38.46 10.31 -3.80
N LYS A 720 -39.49 9.78 -3.11
CA LYS A 720 -40.49 8.89 -3.72
C LYS A 720 -41.17 9.54 -4.92
N ALA A 721 -41.59 10.82 -4.82
CA ALA A 721 -42.23 11.52 -5.93
C ALA A 721 -41.30 11.63 -7.16
N LYS A 722 -39.99 11.86 -6.96
CA LYS A 722 -39.00 11.84 -8.05
C LYS A 722 -38.90 10.44 -8.68
N LEU A 723 -38.77 9.40 -7.86
CA LEU A 723 -38.71 8.00 -8.33
C LEU A 723 -39.97 7.60 -9.11
N ASP A 724 -41.17 7.94 -8.62
CA ASP A 724 -42.44 7.68 -9.29
C ASP A 724 -42.54 8.39 -10.66
N SER A 725 -41.83 9.52 -10.84
CA SER A 725 -41.74 10.25 -12.11
C SER A 725 -40.67 9.71 -13.07
N GLY A 726 -39.98 8.64 -12.71
CA GLY A 726 -38.94 8.01 -13.53
C GLY A 726 -37.54 8.59 -13.37
N VAL A 727 -37.31 9.47 -12.39
CA VAL A 727 -35.96 9.95 -12.04
C VAL A 727 -35.16 8.79 -11.44
N SER A 728 -33.89 8.63 -11.84
CA SER A 728 -33.04 7.57 -11.32
C SER A 728 -32.77 7.73 -9.80
N PRO A 729 -32.50 6.63 -9.06
CA PRO A 729 -32.10 6.72 -7.65
C PRO A 729 -30.94 7.69 -7.39
N MET A 730 -29.90 7.67 -8.25
CA MET A 730 -28.76 8.58 -8.15
C MET A 730 -29.17 10.04 -8.28
N GLU A 731 -30.00 10.38 -9.27
CA GLU A 731 -30.47 11.76 -9.46
C GLU A 731 -31.44 12.21 -8.36
N ALA A 732 -32.26 11.30 -7.85
CA ALA A 732 -33.22 11.61 -6.78
C ALA A 732 -32.53 12.06 -5.50
N LEU A 733 -31.31 11.57 -5.23
CA LEU A 733 -30.53 11.82 -4.02
C LEU A 733 -29.57 13.02 -4.10
N LYS A 734 -29.21 13.52 -5.28
CA LYS A 734 -28.22 14.61 -5.43
C LYS A 734 -28.48 15.84 -4.57
N GLU A 735 -29.76 16.22 -4.39
CA GLU A 735 -30.15 17.39 -3.57
C GLU A 735 -29.97 17.18 -2.06
N TYR A 736 -29.91 15.93 -1.60
CA TYR A 736 -29.76 15.58 -0.20
C TYR A 736 -28.32 15.22 0.18
N ASN A 737 -27.45 14.97 -0.81
CA ASN A 737 -26.06 14.51 -0.62
C ASN A 737 -25.04 15.51 -1.17
N SER A 738 -25.21 16.80 -0.86
CA SER A 738 -24.25 17.87 -1.22
C SER A 738 -23.89 17.95 -2.72
N GLY A 739 -24.81 17.55 -3.60
CA GLY A 739 -24.64 17.63 -5.06
C GLY A 739 -24.04 16.39 -5.71
N ALA A 740 -23.63 15.36 -4.96
CA ALA A 740 -23.07 14.11 -5.49
C ALA A 740 -23.71 12.88 -4.82
N SER A 741 -24.04 11.87 -5.62
CA SER A 741 -24.54 10.58 -5.14
C SER A 741 -23.40 9.57 -5.05
N LEU A 742 -23.42 8.74 -4.01
CA LEU A 742 -22.47 7.64 -3.81
C LEU A 742 -23.07 6.33 -4.29
N ASN A 743 -22.29 5.58 -5.05
CA ASN A 743 -22.58 4.17 -5.30
C ASN A 743 -22.11 3.36 -4.08
N LEU A 744 -23.07 2.81 -3.32
CA LEU A 744 -22.83 2.06 -2.10
C LEU A 744 -23.15 0.56 -2.30
N THR A 745 -23.20 0.10 -3.55
CA THR A 745 -23.48 -1.29 -3.88
C THR A 745 -22.47 -2.21 -3.20
N GLY A 746 -22.97 -3.34 -2.68
CA GLY A 746 -22.19 -4.32 -1.91
C GLY A 746 -22.13 -4.05 -0.41
N CYS A 747 -22.42 -2.84 0.05
CA CYS A 747 -22.45 -2.53 1.48
C CYS A 747 -23.55 -3.31 2.22
N THR A 748 -23.27 -3.72 3.45
CA THR A 748 -24.30 -4.23 4.37
C THR A 748 -25.13 -3.08 4.94
N ALA A 749 -26.34 -3.38 5.40
CA ALA A 749 -27.22 -2.42 6.02
C ALA A 749 -26.61 -1.73 7.25
N GLU A 750 -25.74 -2.43 7.98
CA GLU A 750 -25.03 -1.86 9.13
C GLU A 750 -23.99 -0.81 8.69
N GLN A 751 -23.25 -1.08 7.61
CA GLN A 751 -22.25 -0.15 7.08
C GLN A 751 -22.88 1.19 6.65
N LEU A 752 -24.13 1.15 6.17
CA LEU A 752 -24.89 2.35 5.76
C LEU A 752 -25.31 3.24 6.93
N ALA A 753 -25.30 2.73 8.17
CA ALA A 753 -25.74 3.49 9.34
C ALA A 753 -24.88 4.74 9.56
N TYR A 754 -23.57 4.71 9.25
CA TYR A 754 -22.73 5.91 9.30
C TYR A 754 -23.24 6.99 8.35
N ILE A 755 -23.54 6.64 7.09
CA ILE A 755 -24.03 7.59 6.07
C ILE A 755 -25.34 8.24 6.55
N ILE A 756 -26.25 7.43 7.08
CA ILE A 756 -27.53 7.90 7.62
C ILE A 756 -27.31 8.83 8.83
N ASN A 757 -26.34 8.52 9.71
CA ASN A 757 -25.96 9.35 10.86
C ASN A 757 -25.44 10.73 10.46
N GLN A 758 -24.90 10.88 9.24
CA GLN A 758 -24.52 12.18 8.67
C GLN A 758 -25.72 12.96 8.11
N GLY A 759 -26.96 12.51 8.35
CA GLY A 759 -28.18 13.15 7.86
C GLY A 759 -28.52 12.82 6.40
N LYS A 760 -27.84 11.85 5.79
CA LYS A 760 -27.94 11.52 4.35
C LYS A 760 -28.83 10.27 4.14
N PRO A 761 -29.95 10.36 3.40
CA PRO A 761 -30.79 9.20 3.12
C PRO A 761 -30.11 8.26 2.11
N VAL A 762 -30.42 6.96 2.21
CA VAL A 762 -29.91 5.93 1.29
C VAL A 762 -31.09 5.25 0.60
N ILE A 763 -31.00 5.02 -0.71
CA ILE A 763 -31.97 4.21 -1.46
C ILE A 763 -31.41 2.81 -1.62
N GLY A 764 -32.16 1.79 -1.16
CA GLY A 764 -31.90 0.38 -1.42
C GLY A 764 -32.85 -0.19 -2.46
N MET A 765 -32.41 -1.22 -3.20
CA MET A 765 -33.23 -1.89 -4.21
C MET A 765 -33.59 -3.32 -3.77
N LYS A 766 -34.88 -3.60 -3.53
CA LYS A 766 -35.37 -4.96 -3.24
C LYS A 766 -35.30 -5.86 -4.47
N GLU A 767 -35.69 -5.28 -5.60
CA GLU A 767 -35.63 -5.84 -6.94
C GLU A 767 -35.79 -4.66 -7.92
N ALA A 768 -35.64 -4.93 -9.22
CA ALA A 768 -35.79 -3.91 -10.26
C ALA A 768 -37.10 -3.11 -10.08
N GLY A 769 -36.97 -1.78 -9.98
CA GLY A 769 -38.11 -0.87 -9.85
C GLY A 769 -38.84 -0.89 -8.50
N LYS A 770 -38.32 -1.54 -7.45
CA LYS A 770 -38.91 -1.53 -6.10
C LYS A 770 -37.95 -0.94 -5.04
N PRO A 771 -37.74 0.39 -5.07
CA PRO A 771 -36.85 1.06 -4.13
C PRO A 771 -37.43 1.12 -2.71
N ILE A 772 -36.53 1.22 -1.74
CA ILE A 772 -36.79 1.55 -0.33
C ILE A 772 -35.87 2.70 0.08
N ILE A 773 -36.36 3.62 0.91
CA ILE A 773 -35.62 4.83 1.32
C ILE A 773 -35.28 4.69 2.80
N LEU A 774 -34.01 4.46 3.12
CA LEU A 774 -33.49 4.32 4.47
C LEU A 774 -33.27 5.72 5.05
N VAL A 775 -33.84 5.96 6.23
CA VAL A 775 -33.92 7.31 6.84
C VAL A 775 -33.54 7.33 8.32
N GLY A 776 -33.19 6.19 8.89
CA GLY A 776 -32.80 6.08 10.29
C GLY A 776 -32.44 4.65 10.65
N TYR A 777 -31.98 4.47 11.88
CA TYR A 777 -31.67 3.18 12.45
C TYR A 777 -31.73 3.23 13.99
N THR A 778 -31.85 2.06 14.60
CA THR A 778 -31.59 1.79 16.02
C THR A 778 -30.36 0.90 16.13
N ASP A 779 -30.00 0.54 17.35
CA ASP A 779 -28.95 -0.45 17.63
C ASP A 779 -29.12 -1.79 16.87
N GLU A 780 -30.36 -2.24 16.66
CA GLU A 780 -30.67 -3.52 16.00
C GLU A 780 -31.35 -3.39 14.62
N ASN A 781 -31.93 -2.22 14.30
CA ASN A 781 -32.87 -2.09 13.19
C ASN A 781 -32.57 -0.94 12.24
N VAL A 782 -32.96 -1.08 10.98
CA VAL A 782 -33.04 -0.01 9.99
C VAL A 782 -34.47 0.49 9.88
N ILE A 783 -34.62 1.81 9.79
CA ILE A 783 -35.89 2.50 9.57
C ILE A 783 -35.94 2.99 8.12
N TYR A 784 -36.95 2.56 7.38
CA TYR A 784 -37.06 2.88 5.95
C TYR A 784 -38.51 3.14 5.51
N VAL A 785 -38.66 3.77 4.36
CA VAL A 785 -39.95 4.00 3.69
C VAL A 785 -40.01 3.12 2.44
N ASP A 786 -41.07 2.32 2.31
CA ASP A 786 -41.30 1.50 1.11
C ASP A 786 -41.82 2.41 -0.02
N ALA A 787 -41.05 2.62 -1.08
CA ALA A 787 -41.43 3.58 -2.11
C ALA A 787 -42.71 3.16 -2.86
N ALA A 788 -43.10 1.88 -2.84
CA ALA A 788 -44.34 1.43 -3.45
C ALA A 788 -45.58 1.82 -2.64
N SER A 789 -45.55 1.64 -1.31
CA SER A 789 -46.70 1.94 -0.44
C SER A 789 -46.66 3.33 0.20
N GLY A 790 -45.47 3.93 0.29
CA GLY A 790 -45.22 5.15 1.08
C GLY A 790 -45.22 4.91 2.60
N GLU A 791 -45.32 3.67 3.06
CA GLU A 791 -45.37 3.35 4.48
C GLU A 791 -43.96 3.28 5.08
N ARG A 792 -43.82 3.86 6.27
CA ARG A 792 -42.64 3.71 7.12
C ARG A 792 -42.64 2.34 7.78
N LYS A 793 -41.52 1.64 7.69
CA LYS A 793 -41.29 0.30 8.22
C LYS A 793 -39.96 0.26 8.96
N THR A 794 -39.80 -0.81 9.72
CA THR A 794 -38.58 -1.14 10.44
C THR A 794 -38.28 -2.62 10.20
N SER A 795 -37.00 -2.95 10.02
CA SER A 795 -36.52 -4.33 9.96
C SER A 795 -35.15 -4.41 10.62
N THR A 796 -34.74 -5.60 11.03
CA THR A 796 -33.35 -5.81 11.50
C THR A 796 -32.36 -5.55 10.36
N PHE A 797 -31.08 -5.36 10.70
CA PHE A 797 -30.00 -5.26 9.70
C PHE A 797 -29.95 -6.53 8.81
N GLU A 798 -30.01 -7.72 9.41
CA GLU A 798 -30.00 -9.00 8.68
C GLU A 798 -31.19 -9.15 7.73
N GLU A 799 -32.39 -8.75 8.16
CA GLU A 799 -33.58 -8.76 7.30
C GLU A 799 -33.44 -7.77 6.15
N MET A 800 -32.82 -6.61 6.38
CA MET A 800 -32.56 -5.62 5.34
C MET A 800 -31.57 -6.15 4.30
N ASP A 801 -30.49 -6.80 4.74
CA ASP A 801 -29.53 -7.46 3.85
C ASP A 801 -30.20 -8.57 3.04
N ALA A 802 -31.04 -9.40 3.66
CA ALA A 802 -31.80 -10.42 2.95
C ALA A 802 -32.78 -9.83 1.92
N LEU A 803 -33.37 -8.66 2.20
CA LEU A 803 -34.27 -7.96 1.29
C LEU A 803 -33.57 -7.41 0.04
N THR A 804 -32.27 -7.08 0.12
CA THR A 804 -31.49 -6.51 -0.98
C THR A 804 -30.49 -7.48 -1.60
N ALA A 805 -30.30 -8.68 -1.03
CA ALA A 805 -29.40 -9.70 -1.55
C ALA A 805 -29.70 -10.08 -3.02
N GLY A 806 -30.98 -10.07 -3.42
CA GLY A 806 -31.39 -10.36 -4.80
C GLY A 806 -30.90 -9.35 -5.85
N THR A 807 -30.46 -8.17 -5.41
CA THR A 807 -29.86 -7.14 -6.27
C THR A 807 -28.35 -6.98 -6.03
N GLY A 808 -27.73 -7.91 -5.28
CA GLY A 808 -26.33 -7.78 -4.87
C GLY A 808 -26.08 -6.64 -3.90
N HIS A 809 -27.04 -6.35 -3.00
CA HIS A 809 -26.96 -5.23 -2.05
C HIS A 809 -26.79 -3.89 -2.77
N THR A 810 -27.64 -3.64 -3.76
CA THR A 810 -27.66 -2.36 -4.48
C THR A 810 -28.14 -1.25 -3.53
N TYR A 811 -27.25 -0.30 -3.26
CA TYR A 811 -27.52 0.90 -2.45
C TYR A 811 -26.94 2.16 -3.09
N ILE A 812 -27.67 3.26 -2.97
CA ILE A 812 -27.28 4.58 -3.49
C ILE A 812 -27.45 5.58 -2.35
N GLY A 813 -26.41 6.37 -2.05
CA GLY A 813 -26.43 7.34 -0.96
C GLY A 813 -25.73 8.64 -1.26
#